data_AF-A0A6L8S222-F1
#
_entry.id   AF-A0A6L8S222-F1
#
_cell.length_a   1.000
_cell.length_b   1.000
_cell.length_c   1.000
_cell.angle_alpha   90.00
_cell.angle_beta   90.00
_cell.angle_gamma   90.00
#
_symmetry.space_group_name_H-M   'P 1'
#
loop_
_entity.id
_entity.type
_entity.pdbx_description
1 polymer ?
#
loop_
_entity_poly.entity_id
_entity_poly.type
_entity_poly.pdbx_seq_one_letter_code
_entity_poly.pdbx_strand_id
1 'polypeptide(L)'
;MYKQEPYLSEYIDVRAGVYFKPFYNVLADCGVRKLKSSLTDMRETYSENIYADFTQYLAEQLQEICMRTLIVEMHICKSAGKLKGENNREEYEYYCNKIVGEMVNIKKMFEKYPVLHQCVEKRITYSINFYKEILEHFSKHRATICDQLCRANCFLKIVSIESKHSDVHRGGRHVVKVRLDDGSEILYKPHSMENEKQFGELLHWMSQGLKIAQLDYKFLSYEDHSWCSIVEYKSCKTEDEIKKYYKRIGVQLFLAYFLGTHDLHCENIIASGEYPVLIDLETIVNVQPSKKRVTADEEVNYQLAHSVLYTGLLPIYTWNKDKCGIDNSGISGGTGNYYPFKVPTVSKAETSDMHIVYDYPKATQKQNLVILQDRFPAPVKYEEKLLEGFSLAYQYVLWHKEEFKKKIEKLSFLKSRMLVADTQRYSMILSSSYHPSLLMNENEREAFFISMLKGRNESEDRIAKDEMNCLSHGDIPYYEYHLNDKKLYSGMGDELGEYFEEAPINSLLKKIDDLNEADMKKQQRYMQTALELMPSSREKYENGTYYVSENPISLCNKETKNKYNRQIEQLIERVIEEAVWNQERTEVNWCQTKLSTEKQMTWNIGAMGMYLYSGLAGMLLLFHELKQFSYSEKVEEIYYTLQKMLFRYSDKGMESINNLQSDATGAYDGESSIVYAYLILYEKSKDIRYLKYAEQHVQIVEKLIDRDKRYDMLSGNAGAAYVLLKLYKHTGNSQYLYIAEQAIEILQKNSEKQQKGIGWRIVDDLPPMSGMAHGNAGILMPVIELWKETRKKKYKEMAEEIWQYEESLYDVNIQNWLDVRCGSSDEEQIGAVAWCHGAGGILISRIYCNALVDDEMWKKRFEKDISRAYEKLKRYWKRDSWSLCHGICGNLWILNQIDEFMDININECIKLLPQEILNPGFMNGYGGIIYYCLMDTINKYES
;
A
#
# COMPACT_ATOMS: atom_id res chain seq x y z
N MET A 1 -38.47 12.26 33.94
CA MET A 1 -37.66 13.22 33.17
C MET A 1 -38.46 14.20 32.28
N TYR A 2 -39.79 14.10 32.18
CA TYR A 2 -40.58 14.98 31.30
C TYR A 2 -41.80 15.54 32.02
N LYS A 3 -41.69 16.73 32.62
CA LYS A 3 -42.85 17.57 32.96
C LYS A 3 -43.09 18.53 31.79
N GLN A 4 -44.33 18.63 31.34
CA GLN A 4 -44.77 19.62 30.37
C GLN A 4 -44.70 21.00 31.01
N GLU A 5 -43.75 21.82 30.59
CA GLU A 5 -43.81 23.28 30.73
C GLU A 5 -44.09 23.90 29.36
N PRO A 6 -44.80 25.05 29.33
CA PRO A 6 -45.44 25.56 28.12
C PRO A 6 -44.43 26.00 27.03
N TYR A 7 -44.87 25.80 25.78
CA TYR A 7 -44.17 26.03 24.52
C TYR A 7 -43.48 27.41 24.43
N LEU A 8 -42.19 27.43 24.07
CA LEU A 8 -41.51 28.63 23.57
C LEU A 8 -42.08 29.03 22.20
N SER A 9 -42.08 30.33 21.92
CA SER A 9 -42.71 30.98 20.77
C SER A 9 -41.90 30.93 19.46
N GLU A 10 -40.74 30.29 19.40
CA GLU A 10 -39.97 30.11 18.16
C GLU A 10 -39.38 28.70 18.09
N TYR A 11 -40.00 27.87 17.24
CA TYR A 11 -39.53 26.52 16.92
C TYR A 11 -38.39 26.60 15.91
N ILE A 12 -37.22 26.05 16.26
CA ILE A 12 -36.06 25.98 15.36
C ILE A 12 -36.12 24.65 14.62
N ASP A 13 -36.35 24.70 13.31
CA ASP A 13 -36.46 23.50 12.47
C ASP A 13 -35.10 23.04 11.93
N VAL A 14 -34.88 21.73 11.87
CA VAL A 14 -33.68 21.11 11.29
C VAL A 14 -33.65 21.34 9.77
N ARG A 15 -32.48 21.75 9.26
CA ARG A 15 -32.27 22.11 7.85
C ARG A 15 -32.13 20.85 6.96
N ALA A 16 -31.62 21.01 5.74
CA ALA A 16 -31.43 19.91 4.78
C ALA A 16 -30.35 18.91 5.26
N GLY A 17 -30.40 17.66 4.78
CA GLY A 17 -29.41 16.62 5.09
C GLY A 17 -29.79 15.64 6.22
N VAL A 18 -30.88 15.94 6.95
CA VAL A 18 -31.42 15.07 8.00
C VAL A 18 -32.78 14.50 7.55
N TYR A 19 -32.92 13.19 7.58
CA TYR A 19 -34.14 12.42 7.36
C TYR A 19 -34.96 12.32 8.64
N PHE A 20 -36.21 11.86 8.58
CA PHE A 20 -37.11 11.73 9.74
C PHE A 20 -37.18 13.00 10.63
N LYS A 21 -37.06 14.20 10.04
CA LYS A 21 -36.89 15.48 10.77
C LYS A 21 -37.83 15.68 11.96
N PRO A 22 -39.15 15.40 11.87
CA PRO A 22 -40.05 15.59 13.01
C PRO A 22 -39.63 14.80 14.27
N PHE A 23 -39.06 13.60 14.10
CA PHE A 23 -38.51 12.81 15.20
C PHE A 23 -37.33 13.52 15.88
N TYR A 24 -36.36 13.96 15.09
CA TYR A 24 -35.17 14.62 15.61
C TYR A 24 -35.46 16.00 16.19
N ASN A 25 -36.41 16.75 15.62
CA ASN A 25 -36.82 18.04 16.15
C ASN A 25 -37.33 17.95 17.61
N VAL A 26 -38.11 16.91 17.94
CA VAL A 26 -38.59 16.70 19.32
C VAL A 26 -37.42 16.45 20.29
N LEU A 27 -36.44 15.66 19.88
CA LEU A 27 -35.26 15.37 20.70
C LEU A 27 -34.32 16.57 20.79
N ALA A 28 -34.12 17.28 19.68
CA ALA A 28 -33.28 18.46 19.60
C ALA A 28 -33.83 19.62 20.44
N ASP A 29 -35.14 19.86 20.43
CA ASP A 29 -35.79 20.84 21.31
C ASP A 29 -35.53 20.55 22.80
N CYS A 30 -35.59 19.27 23.20
CA CYS A 30 -35.22 18.87 24.55
C CYS A 30 -33.74 19.18 24.85
N GLY A 31 -32.85 18.94 23.89
CA GLY A 31 -31.43 19.29 23.99
C GLY A 31 -31.21 20.79 24.13
N VAL A 32 -31.84 21.60 23.27
CA VAL A 32 -31.75 23.07 23.28
C VAL A 32 -32.25 23.64 24.60
N ARG A 33 -33.35 23.14 25.16
CA ARG A 33 -33.85 23.59 26.47
C ARG A 33 -32.85 23.34 27.59
N LYS A 34 -32.23 22.14 27.59
CA LYS A 34 -31.17 21.82 28.55
C LYS A 34 -29.93 22.69 28.34
N LEU A 35 -29.50 22.91 27.10
CA LEU A 35 -28.38 23.79 26.77
C LEU A 35 -28.65 25.24 27.22
N LYS A 36 -29.83 25.80 26.92
CA LYS A 36 -30.27 27.12 27.40
C LYS A 36 -30.16 27.23 28.92
N SER A 37 -30.60 26.20 29.65
CA SER A 37 -30.51 26.18 31.12
C SER A 37 -29.08 26.09 31.64
N SER A 38 -28.16 25.47 30.91
CA SER A 38 -26.76 25.34 31.33
C SER A 38 -25.87 26.54 30.98
N LEU A 39 -26.35 27.47 30.14
CA LEU A 39 -25.58 28.62 29.63
C LEU A 39 -26.04 29.97 30.19
N THR A 40 -26.82 30.01 31.27
CA THR A 40 -27.38 31.25 31.83
C THR A 40 -26.32 32.27 32.21
N ASP A 41 -25.17 31.81 32.71
CA ASP A 41 -24.10 32.66 33.22
C ASP A 41 -23.12 33.14 32.12
N MET A 42 -23.36 32.73 30.87
CA MET A 42 -22.47 32.97 29.73
C MET A 42 -23.11 33.77 28.59
N ARG A 43 -24.24 34.46 28.82
CA ARG A 43 -24.98 35.20 27.76
C ARG A 43 -24.17 36.29 27.07
N GLU A 44 -23.09 36.77 27.69
CA GLU A 44 -22.19 37.75 27.09
C GLU A 44 -21.16 37.13 26.13
N THR A 45 -21.12 35.81 25.98
CA THR A 45 -20.10 35.09 25.20
C THR A 45 -20.59 34.61 23.84
N TYR A 46 -21.91 34.56 23.63
CA TYR A 46 -22.54 34.03 22.41
C TYR A 46 -23.79 34.82 21.97
N SER A 47 -24.21 34.59 20.73
CA SER A 47 -25.51 34.99 20.17
C SER A 47 -26.48 33.81 20.18
N GLU A 48 -27.79 34.08 20.29
CA GLU A 48 -28.81 33.01 20.31
C GLU A 48 -28.84 32.14 19.03
N ASN A 49 -28.21 32.60 17.94
CA ASN A 49 -28.00 31.82 16.72
C ASN A 49 -27.33 30.45 16.97
N ILE A 50 -26.51 30.32 18.03
CA ILE A 50 -25.87 29.03 18.35
C ILE A 50 -26.87 27.92 18.64
N TYR A 51 -28.11 28.24 19.06
CA TYR A 51 -29.14 27.23 19.30
C TYR A 51 -29.63 26.60 18.00
N ALA A 52 -29.62 27.35 16.89
CA ALA A 52 -29.93 26.82 15.57
C ALA A 52 -28.84 25.87 15.08
N ASP A 53 -27.58 26.26 15.27
CA ASP A 53 -26.44 25.41 14.93
C ASP A 53 -26.40 24.14 15.78
N PHE A 54 -26.66 24.25 17.08
CA PHE A 54 -26.77 23.12 18.00
C PHE A 54 -27.91 22.16 17.60
N THR A 55 -29.06 22.71 17.20
CA THR A 55 -30.22 21.91 16.74
C THR A 55 -29.85 21.07 15.53
N GLN A 56 -29.20 21.68 14.53
CA GLN A 56 -28.73 20.98 13.34
C GLN A 56 -27.69 19.91 13.69
N TYR A 57 -26.65 20.29 14.43
CA TYR A 57 -25.59 19.40 14.87
C TYR A 57 -26.14 18.19 15.62
N LEU A 58 -27.00 18.41 16.61
CA LEU A 58 -27.56 17.32 17.40
C LEU A 58 -28.42 16.39 16.55
N ALA A 59 -29.18 16.91 15.59
CA ALA A 59 -29.99 16.10 14.69
C ALA A 59 -29.14 15.19 13.79
N GLU A 60 -28.03 15.71 13.25
CA GLU A 60 -27.07 14.92 12.46
C GLU A 60 -26.44 13.80 13.30
N GLN A 61 -26.02 14.11 14.52
CA GLN A 61 -25.44 13.12 15.44
C GLN A 61 -26.44 12.03 15.86
N LEU A 62 -27.69 12.39 16.12
CA LEU A 62 -28.74 11.43 16.45
C LEU A 62 -29.16 10.60 15.23
N GLN A 63 -29.01 11.13 14.02
CA GLN A 63 -29.28 10.41 12.79
C GLN A 63 -28.38 9.18 12.62
N GLU A 64 -27.08 9.32 12.88
CA GLU A 64 -26.12 8.21 12.79
C GLU A 64 -26.52 7.02 13.68
N ILE A 65 -27.16 7.29 14.81
CA ILE A 65 -27.59 6.29 15.79
C ILE A 65 -28.97 5.70 15.43
N CYS A 66 -29.95 6.56 15.14
CA CYS A 66 -31.36 6.12 15.08
C CYS A 66 -31.79 5.63 13.69
N MET A 67 -31.07 5.97 12.62
CA MET A 67 -31.55 5.82 11.24
C MET A 67 -31.97 4.39 10.89
N ARG A 68 -31.16 3.38 11.24
CA ARG A 68 -31.48 1.96 10.94
C ARG A 68 -32.76 1.52 11.66
N THR A 69 -32.95 1.93 12.91
CA THR A 69 -34.14 1.60 13.70
C THR A 69 -35.38 2.28 13.13
N LEU A 70 -35.28 3.55 12.77
CA LEU A 70 -36.38 4.29 12.15
C LEU A 70 -36.83 3.69 10.83
N ILE A 71 -35.87 3.23 10.00
CA ILE A 71 -36.15 2.51 8.76
C ILE A 71 -36.90 1.19 9.04
N VAL A 72 -36.43 0.40 10.01
CA VAL A 72 -37.10 -0.88 10.37
C VAL A 72 -38.51 -0.66 10.91
N GLU A 73 -38.71 0.29 11.81
CA GLU A 73 -40.04 0.61 12.34
C GLU A 73 -40.99 1.13 11.25
N MET A 74 -40.48 1.91 10.30
CA MET A 74 -41.24 2.35 9.14
C MET A 74 -41.70 1.16 8.29
N HIS A 75 -40.81 0.20 8.00
CA HIS A 75 -41.15 -1.02 7.26
C HIS A 75 -42.16 -1.91 8.00
N ILE A 76 -42.07 -1.99 9.34
CA ILE A 76 -43.07 -2.68 10.17
C ILE A 76 -44.43 -1.98 10.04
N CYS A 77 -44.47 -0.65 10.10
CA CYS A 77 -45.70 0.12 9.93
C CYS A 77 -46.29 -0.05 8.52
N LYS A 78 -45.45 -0.05 7.49
CA LYS A 78 -45.85 -0.28 6.09
C LYS A 78 -46.47 -1.67 5.92
N SER A 79 -45.77 -2.70 6.41
CA SER A 79 -46.23 -4.10 6.33
C SER A 79 -47.52 -4.34 7.11
N ALA A 80 -47.77 -3.57 8.16
CA ALA A 80 -49.00 -3.61 8.94
C ALA A 80 -50.14 -2.72 8.39
N GLY A 81 -49.96 -2.07 7.22
CA GLY A 81 -50.96 -1.20 6.60
C GLY A 81 -51.27 0.07 7.38
N LYS A 82 -50.34 0.55 8.22
CA LYS A 82 -50.53 1.72 9.09
C LYS A 82 -50.12 3.05 8.47
N LEU A 83 -49.40 3.03 7.34
CA LEU A 83 -49.00 4.24 6.62
C LEU A 83 -50.14 4.71 5.70
N LYS A 84 -50.28 6.03 5.57
CA LYS A 84 -51.27 6.65 4.67
C LYS A 84 -50.55 7.54 3.66
N GLY A 85 -50.97 7.48 2.40
CA GLY A 85 -50.44 8.27 1.30
C GLY A 85 -50.82 7.64 -0.04
N GLU A 86 -50.87 8.43 -1.11
CA GLU A 86 -51.11 7.95 -2.48
C GLU A 86 -49.84 7.35 -3.11
N ASN A 87 -48.68 7.63 -2.52
CA ASN A 87 -47.38 7.15 -2.98
C ASN A 87 -46.40 6.96 -1.80
N ASN A 88 -45.25 6.32 -2.07
CA ASN A 88 -44.25 6.01 -1.05
C ASN A 88 -43.68 7.25 -0.33
N ARG A 89 -43.68 8.43 -0.96
CA ARG A 89 -43.19 9.68 -0.33
C ARG A 89 -44.19 10.19 0.70
N GLU A 90 -45.46 10.22 0.34
CA GLU A 90 -46.53 10.60 1.26
C GLU A 90 -46.64 9.63 2.44
N GLU A 91 -46.44 8.33 2.21
CA GLU A 91 -46.36 7.34 3.29
C GLU A 91 -45.21 7.62 4.27
N TYR A 92 -44.04 8.03 3.75
CA TYR A 92 -42.90 8.45 4.58
C TYR A 92 -43.20 9.74 5.35
N GLU A 93 -43.80 10.74 4.71
CA GLU A 93 -44.19 11.99 5.36
C GLU A 93 -45.24 11.75 6.45
N TYR A 94 -46.20 10.84 6.22
CA TYR A 94 -47.17 10.41 7.23
C TYR A 94 -46.49 9.71 8.40
N TYR A 95 -45.57 8.77 8.13
CA TYR A 95 -44.78 8.12 9.17
C TYR A 95 -44.02 9.16 10.02
N CYS A 96 -43.31 10.09 9.36
CA CYS A 96 -42.54 11.13 10.03
C CYS A 96 -43.42 12.02 10.93
N ASN A 97 -44.52 12.55 10.39
CA ASN A 97 -45.31 13.59 11.07
C ASN A 97 -46.37 13.05 12.03
N LYS A 98 -46.94 11.87 11.76
CA LYS A 98 -48.12 11.33 12.48
C LYS A 98 -47.82 10.08 13.27
N ILE A 99 -46.66 9.46 13.07
CA ILE A 99 -46.26 8.26 13.83
C ILE A 99 -45.03 8.60 14.67
N VAL A 100 -43.86 8.69 14.06
CA VAL A 100 -42.60 8.74 14.83
C VAL A 100 -42.27 10.13 15.38
N GLY A 101 -42.85 11.19 14.82
CA GLY A 101 -42.72 12.56 15.34
C GLY A 101 -43.55 12.88 16.59
N GLU A 102 -44.42 11.96 17.03
CA GLU A 102 -45.21 12.18 18.25
C GLU A 102 -44.50 11.63 19.50
N MET A 103 -44.39 12.45 20.54
CA MET A 103 -43.68 12.11 21.79
C MET A 103 -44.13 10.78 22.42
N VAL A 104 -45.42 10.42 22.31
CA VAL A 104 -45.95 9.16 22.83
C VAL A 104 -45.35 7.96 22.10
N ASN A 105 -45.15 8.05 20.79
CA ASN A 105 -44.60 6.96 19.99
C ASN A 105 -43.08 6.89 20.10
N ILE A 106 -42.39 8.02 20.27
CA ILE A 106 -40.96 8.06 20.62
C ILE A 106 -40.71 7.27 21.92
N LYS A 107 -41.53 7.48 22.96
CA LYS A 107 -41.42 6.73 24.22
C LYS A 107 -41.61 5.22 24.01
N LYS A 108 -42.64 4.81 23.27
CA LYS A 108 -42.87 3.38 22.95
C LYS A 108 -41.69 2.77 22.18
N MET A 109 -41.09 3.52 21.27
CA MET A 109 -39.90 3.07 20.56
C MET A 109 -38.72 2.88 21.52
N PHE A 110 -38.48 3.80 22.44
CA PHE A 110 -37.44 3.65 23.46
C PHE A 110 -37.71 2.53 24.47
N GLU A 111 -38.97 2.22 24.77
CA GLU A 111 -39.34 1.03 25.55
C GLU A 111 -39.00 -0.27 24.79
N LYS A 112 -39.19 -0.28 23.46
CA LYS A 112 -38.84 -1.42 22.59
C LYS A 112 -37.33 -1.55 22.36
N TYR A 113 -36.62 -0.42 22.29
CA TYR A 113 -35.18 -0.33 22.04
C TYR A 113 -34.48 0.41 23.20
N PRO A 114 -34.35 -0.22 24.38
CA PRO A 114 -33.79 0.44 25.57
C PRO A 114 -32.34 0.88 25.39
N VAL A 115 -31.52 0.15 24.63
CA VAL A 115 -30.12 0.52 24.38
C VAL A 115 -30.06 1.74 23.44
N LEU A 116 -30.97 1.84 22.46
CA LEU A 116 -31.09 3.04 21.63
C LEU A 116 -31.36 4.28 22.49
N HIS A 117 -32.27 4.18 23.46
CA HIS A 117 -32.60 5.28 24.37
C HIS A 117 -31.34 5.75 25.12
N GLN A 118 -30.57 4.83 25.69
CA GLN A 118 -29.32 5.14 26.37
C GLN A 118 -28.31 5.84 25.45
N CYS A 119 -28.13 5.37 24.22
CA CYS A 119 -27.24 6.00 23.23
C CYS A 119 -27.68 7.44 22.90
N VAL A 120 -28.99 7.66 22.71
CA VAL A 120 -29.56 8.99 22.44
C VAL A 120 -29.35 9.94 23.62
N GLU A 121 -29.66 9.51 24.84
CA GLU A 121 -29.50 10.34 26.05
C GLU A 121 -28.03 10.71 26.29
N LYS A 122 -27.11 9.74 26.11
CA LYS A 122 -25.66 9.98 26.19
C LYS A 122 -25.22 10.99 25.14
N ARG A 123 -25.61 10.82 23.87
CA ARG A 123 -25.23 11.75 22.77
C ARG A 123 -25.73 13.17 23.04
N ILE A 124 -26.98 13.34 23.49
CA ILE A 124 -27.51 14.66 23.85
C ILE A 124 -26.67 15.30 24.95
N THR A 125 -26.33 14.53 25.99
CA THR A 125 -25.54 15.03 27.12
C THR A 125 -24.14 15.45 26.69
N TYR A 126 -23.46 14.64 25.87
CA TYR A 126 -22.15 14.94 25.30
C TYR A 126 -22.17 16.17 24.42
N SER A 127 -23.14 16.30 23.51
CA SER A 127 -23.29 17.49 22.67
C SER A 127 -23.48 18.77 23.50
N ILE A 128 -24.28 18.72 24.58
CA ILE A 128 -24.48 19.88 25.48
C ILE A 128 -23.18 20.25 26.18
N ASN A 129 -22.48 19.26 26.76
CA ASN A 129 -21.23 19.48 27.47
C ASN A 129 -20.16 20.06 26.54
N PHE A 130 -20.10 19.58 25.29
CA PHE A 130 -19.14 20.06 24.31
C PHE A 130 -19.38 21.52 23.92
N TYR A 131 -20.63 21.91 23.65
CA TYR A 131 -20.95 23.32 23.39
C TYR A 131 -20.65 24.22 24.59
N LYS A 132 -20.95 23.74 25.80
CA LYS A 132 -20.62 24.44 27.03
C LYS A 132 -19.11 24.64 27.18
N GLU A 133 -18.33 23.61 26.95
CA GLU A 133 -16.86 23.63 26.98
C GLU A 133 -16.28 24.67 26.02
N ILE A 134 -16.73 24.68 24.75
CA ILE A 134 -16.28 25.67 23.74
C ILE A 134 -16.52 27.10 24.24
N LEU A 135 -17.69 27.37 24.80
CA LEU A 135 -18.06 28.69 25.31
C LEU A 135 -17.26 29.09 26.56
N GLU A 136 -16.99 28.14 27.46
CA GLU A 136 -16.17 28.35 28.66
C GLU A 136 -14.72 28.68 28.26
N HIS A 137 -14.13 27.90 27.35
CA HIS A 137 -12.79 28.14 26.80
C HIS A 137 -12.70 29.49 26.07
N PHE A 138 -13.69 29.80 25.23
CA PHE A 138 -13.74 31.08 24.55
C PHE A 138 -13.84 32.23 25.55
N SER A 139 -14.68 32.11 26.58
CA SER A 139 -14.82 33.13 27.61
C SER A 139 -13.52 33.36 28.37
N LYS A 140 -12.84 32.28 28.77
CA LYS A 140 -11.58 32.32 29.50
C LYS A 140 -10.46 32.97 28.70
N HIS A 141 -10.40 32.72 27.39
CA HIS A 141 -9.30 33.14 26.52
C HIS A 141 -9.65 34.30 25.58
N ARG A 142 -10.84 34.91 25.74
CA ARG A 142 -11.40 35.91 24.83
C ARG A 142 -10.42 37.01 24.49
N ALA A 143 -9.80 37.63 25.50
CA ALA A 143 -8.87 38.73 25.30
C ALA A 143 -7.69 38.35 24.38
N THR A 144 -7.10 37.17 24.60
CA THR A 144 -5.97 36.68 23.80
C THR A 144 -6.40 36.28 22.38
N ILE A 145 -7.58 35.67 22.23
CA ILE A 145 -8.15 35.36 20.91
C ILE A 145 -8.37 36.66 20.11
N CYS A 146 -8.94 37.68 20.75
CA CYS A 146 -9.20 38.98 20.12
C CYS A 146 -7.92 39.68 19.66
N ASP A 147 -6.86 39.60 20.47
CA ASP A 147 -5.56 40.22 20.20
C ASP A 147 -4.79 39.51 19.07
N GLN A 148 -4.76 38.18 19.08
CA GLN A 148 -3.85 37.43 18.21
C GLN A 148 -4.51 36.86 16.95
N LEU A 149 -5.79 36.50 17.01
CA LEU A 149 -6.50 35.79 15.94
C LEU A 149 -7.57 36.65 15.24
N CYS A 150 -7.97 37.80 15.81
CA CYS A 150 -9.08 38.61 15.30
C CYS A 150 -8.67 40.08 15.09
N ARG A 151 -9.61 40.90 14.60
CA ARG A 151 -9.40 42.34 14.36
C ARG A 151 -9.83 43.17 15.58
N ALA A 152 -9.02 43.12 16.64
CA ALA A 152 -8.85 44.16 17.67
C ALA A 152 -10.12 44.69 18.40
N ASN A 153 -11.13 43.85 18.69
CA ASN A 153 -12.25 44.24 19.55
C ASN A 153 -12.38 43.28 20.74
N CYS A 154 -12.52 43.77 21.97
CA CYS A 154 -12.49 42.95 23.19
C CYS A 154 -13.86 42.35 23.60
N PHE A 155 -14.93 42.70 22.89
CA PHE A 155 -16.31 42.30 23.20
C PHE A 155 -16.86 41.20 22.28
N LEU A 156 -16.00 40.46 21.58
CA LEU A 156 -16.44 39.48 20.59
C LEU A 156 -17.35 38.40 21.19
N LYS A 157 -18.37 38.03 20.42
CA LYS A 157 -19.29 36.94 20.73
C LYS A 157 -19.23 35.87 19.66
N ILE A 158 -19.42 34.63 20.07
CA ILE A 158 -19.62 33.51 19.13
C ILE A 158 -21.02 33.64 18.54
N VAL A 159 -21.10 33.79 17.22
CA VAL A 159 -22.39 33.87 16.50
C VAL A 159 -22.75 32.58 15.78
N SER A 160 -21.78 31.70 15.53
CA SER A 160 -22.03 30.40 14.91
C SER A 160 -20.95 29.38 15.26
N ILE A 161 -21.37 28.13 15.40
CA ILE A 161 -20.49 26.96 15.62
C ILE A 161 -20.84 25.93 14.55
N GLU A 162 -20.02 25.84 13.51
CA GLU A 162 -20.19 24.91 12.40
C GLU A 162 -19.31 23.68 12.61
N SER A 163 -19.92 22.50 12.71
CA SER A 163 -19.22 21.22 12.65
C SER A 163 -19.07 20.78 11.19
N LYS A 164 -17.91 20.24 10.83
CA LYS A 164 -17.68 19.54 9.56
C LYS A 164 -17.06 18.19 9.88
N HIS A 165 -17.62 17.13 9.30
CA HIS A 165 -17.21 15.72 9.26
C HIS A 165 -15.79 15.42 9.81
N SER A 166 -15.60 15.55 11.11
CA SER A 166 -14.40 15.14 11.84
C SER A 166 -14.78 14.04 12.82
N ASP A 167 -13.83 13.15 13.07
CA ASP A 167 -14.07 12.02 13.95
C ASP A 167 -14.34 12.48 15.39
N VAL A 168 -15.28 11.78 16.02
CA VAL A 168 -15.78 12.14 17.34
C VAL A 168 -15.09 11.28 18.40
N HIS A 169 -14.50 11.95 19.39
CA HIS A 169 -13.72 11.34 20.46
C HIS A 169 -14.09 11.90 21.84
N ARG A 170 -13.73 11.19 22.92
CA ARG A 170 -13.73 11.70 24.30
C ARG A 170 -15.04 12.38 24.71
N GLY A 171 -16.19 11.73 24.50
CA GLY A 171 -17.50 12.26 24.85
C GLY A 171 -17.98 13.35 23.89
N GLY A 172 -17.90 13.13 22.58
CA GLY A 172 -18.50 14.03 21.59
C GLY A 172 -17.59 15.13 21.02
N ARG A 173 -16.33 15.21 21.44
CA ARG A 173 -15.38 16.26 21.03
C ARG A 173 -14.87 16.01 19.62
N HIS A 174 -14.79 17.07 18.83
CA HIS A 174 -14.28 17.09 17.46
C HIS A 174 -13.91 18.52 17.04
N VAL A 175 -13.26 18.72 15.91
CA VAL A 175 -12.85 20.06 15.45
C VAL A 175 -14.07 20.84 14.94
N VAL A 176 -14.25 22.08 15.38
CA VAL A 176 -15.35 22.94 14.92
C VAL A 176 -14.86 24.30 14.43
N LYS A 177 -15.58 24.87 13.46
CA LYS A 177 -15.36 26.23 12.99
C LYS A 177 -16.27 27.18 13.77
N VAL A 178 -15.68 28.23 14.33
CA VAL A 178 -16.35 29.25 15.12
C VAL A 178 -16.34 30.56 14.35
N ARG A 179 -17.52 31.16 14.17
CA ARG A 179 -17.67 32.51 13.61
C ARG A 179 -17.98 33.51 14.71
N LEU A 180 -17.31 34.64 14.68
CA LEU A 180 -17.48 35.75 15.63
C LEU A 180 -18.34 36.87 15.03
N ASP A 181 -18.86 37.74 15.88
CA ASP A 181 -19.72 38.87 15.51
C ASP A 181 -19.03 39.97 14.68
N ASP A 182 -17.70 40.03 14.69
CA ASP A 182 -16.90 40.87 13.79
C ASP A 182 -16.70 40.25 12.38
N GLY A 183 -17.21 39.04 12.16
CA GLY A 183 -17.07 38.28 10.92
C GLY A 183 -15.82 37.41 10.84
N SER A 184 -14.95 37.41 11.87
CA SER A 184 -13.79 36.53 11.94
C SER A 184 -14.22 35.06 12.01
N GLU A 185 -13.50 34.18 11.30
CA GLU A 185 -13.67 32.73 11.39
C GLU A 185 -12.39 32.09 11.93
N ILE A 186 -12.52 31.30 12.99
CA ILE A 186 -11.42 30.56 13.65
C ILE A 186 -11.82 29.10 13.85
N LEU A 187 -10.85 28.23 14.07
CA LEU A 187 -11.09 26.83 14.43
C LEU A 187 -10.88 26.63 15.93
N TYR A 188 -11.76 25.85 16.54
CA TYR A 188 -11.57 25.28 17.86
C TYR A 188 -11.18 23.80 17.69
N LYS A 189 -10.00 23.44 18.20
CA LYS A 189 -9.53 22.06 18.27
C LYS A 189 -9.58 21.59 19.73
N PRO A 190 -10.28 20.50 20.07
CA PRO A 190 -10.38 19.99 21.43
C PRO A 190 -9.14 19.15 21.83
N HIS A 191 -7.97 19.62 21.45
CA HIS A 191 -6.68 19.06 21.80
C HIS A 191 -5.60 20.14 21.74
N SER A 192 -4.45 19.85 22.33
CA SER A 192 -3.28 20.74 22.26
C SER A 192 -2.73 20.80 20.84
N MET A 193 -2.24 21.98 20.45
CA MET A 193 -1.46 22.22 19.23
C MET A 193 0.03 22.43 19.55
N GLU A 194 0.51 21.90 20.68
CA GLU A 194 1.93 21.95 21.03
C GLU A 194 2.78 21.15 20.02
N ASN A 195 2.20 20.11 19.39
CA ASN A 195 2.86 19.36 18.33
C ASN A 195 3.13 20.25 17.10
N GLU A 196 2.12 20.96 16.60
CA GLU A 196 2.25 21.91 15.49
C GLU A 196 3.26 23.00 15.82
N LYS A 197 3.28 23.49 17.07
CA LYS A 197 4.25 24.48 17.52
C LYS A 197 5.68 23.96 17.49
N GLN A 198 5.95 22.80 18.08
CA GLN A 198 7.28 22.22 18.11
C GLN A 198 7.77 21.84 16.71
N PHE A 199 6.88 21.30 15.86
CA PHE A 199 7.19 21.05 14.46
C PHE A 199 7.54 22.35 13.72
N GLY A 200 6.74 23.40 13.92
CA GLY A 200 6.97 24.73 13.35
C GLY A 200 8.31 25.33 13.78
N GLU A 201 8.69 25.22 15.05
CA GLU A 201 9.99 25.71 15.55
C GLU A 201 11.18 24.98 14.89
N LEU A 202 11.09 23.65 14.74
CA LEU A 202 12.11 22.86 14.04
C LEU A 202 12.17 23.20 12.55
N LEU A 203 11.01 23.30 11.90
CA LEU A 203 10.90 23.65 10.49
C LEU A 203 11.45 25.05 10.23
N HIS A 204 11.11 26.02 11.10
CA HIS A 204 11.59 27.40 11.00
C HIS A 204 13.11 27.46 11.11
N TRP A 205 13.70 26.73 12.07
CA TRP A 205 15.15 26.64 12.22
C TRP A 205 15.85 26.14 10.95
N MET A 206 15.38 25.03 10.36
CA MET A 206 15.93 24.54 9.09
C MET A 206 15.70 25.52 7.95
N SER A 207 14.49 26.09 7.87
CA SER A 207 14.07 27.00 6.80
C SER A 207 14.89 28.29 6.77
N GLN A 208 15.24 28.83 7.94
CA GLN A 208 16.16 29.96 8.06
C GLN A 208 17.56 29.61 7.57
N GLY A 209 18.11 28.46 8.01
CA GLY A 209 19.43 27.99 7.59
C GLY A 209 19.54 27.75 6.09
N LEU A 210 18.48 27.20 5.50
CA LEU A 210 18.39 26.89 4.07
C LEU A 210 17.97 28.09 3.20
N LYS A 211 17.48 29.18 3.81
CA LYS A 211 16.83 30.31 3.12
C LYS A 211 15.63 29.86 2.25
N ILE A 212 14.89 28.87 2.72
CA ILE A 212 13.65 28.37 2.10
C ILE A 212 12.50 28.76 3.01
N ALA A 213 11.83 29.88 2.71
CA ALA A 213 10.73 30.36 3.54
C ALA A 213 9.55 29.38 3.57
N GLN A 214 8.93 29.23 4.74
CA GLN A 214 7.70 28.48 4.97
C GLN A 214 6.58 29.44 5.37
N LEU A 215 5.33 28.95 5.39
CA LEU A 215 4.18 29.74 5.83
C LEU A 215 3.83 29.35 7.26
N ASP A 216 3.89 30.33 8.16
CA ASP A 216 3.40 30.21 9.53
C ASP A 216 1.95 30.70 9.61
N TYR A 217 1.11 29.97 10.34
CA TYR A 217 -0.25 30.37 10.66
C TYR A 217 -0.41 30.53 12.17
N LYS A 218 -1.36 31.38 12.59
CA LYS A 218 -1.51 31.75 13.99
C LYS A 218 -2.40 30.75 14.72
N PHE A 219 -1.99 30.38 15.92
CA PHE A 219 -2.78 29.58 16.84
C PHE A 219 -2.40 29.87 18.29
N LEU A 220 -3.32 29.53 19.19
CA LEU A 220 -3.20 29.57 20.64
C LEU A 220 -3.34 28.13 21.13
N SER A 221 -2.26 27.56 21.65
CA SER A 221 -2.24 26.19 22.19
C SER A 221 -2.38 26.21 23.70
N TYR A 222 -3.26 25.37 24.23
CA TYR A 222 -3.40 25.08 25.66
C TYR A 222 -3.21 23.58 25.91
N GLU A 223 -3.38 23.13 27.16
CA GLU A 223 -3.14 21.74 27.55
C GLU A 223 -4.12 20.75 26.90
N ASP A 224 -5.40 21.12 26.82
CA ASP A 224 -6.50 20.25 26.41
C ASP A 224 -7.32 20.79 25.22
N HIS A 225 -7.01 21.99 24.73
CA HIS A 225 -7.67 22.60 23.57
C HIS A 225 -6.81 23.69 22.92
N SER A 226 -7.19 24.10 21.72
CA SER A 226 -6.50 25.13 20.96
C SER A 226 -7.45 25.94 20.09
N TRP A 227 -7.02 27.15 19.74
CA TRP A 227 -7.70 28.04 18.81
C TRP A 227 -6.76 28.39 17.67
N CYS A 228 -7.17 28.27 16.40
CA CYS A 228 -6.31 28.63 15.29
C CYS A 228 -7.01 29.39 14.17
N SER A 229 -6.23 30.17 13.43
CA SER A 229 -6.65 30.82 12.19
C SER A 229 -6.86 29.78 11.09
N ILE A 230 -7.81 30.04 10.19
CA ILE A 230 -8.07 29.18 9.04
C ILE A 230 -7.00 29.44 7.97
N VAL A 231 -6.29 28.39 7.57
CA VAL A 231 -5.35 28.45 6.45
C VAL A 231 -6.16 28.40 5.15
N GLU A 232 -6.02 29.43 4.33
CA GLU A 232 -6.73 29.53 3.05
C GLU A 232 -6.04 28.72 1.95
N TYR A 233 -6.84 27.92 1.25
CA TYR A 233 -6.45 27.35 -0.05
C TYR A 233 -6.20 28.46 -1.07
N LYS A 234 -5.08 28.39 -1.80
CA LYS A 234 -4.76 29.30 -2.91
C LYS A 234 -4.14 28.51 -4.06
N SER A 235 -4.59 28.76 -5.28
CA SER A 235 -3.97 28.18 -6.48
C SER A 235 -2.61 28.82 -6.78
N CYS A 236 -1.71 28.07 -7.41
CA CYS A 236 -0.49 28.61 -7.99
C CYS A 236 -0.81 29.38 -9.28
N LYS A 237 -0.04 30.45 -9.53
CA LYS A 237 -0.15 31.33 -10.70
C LYS A 237 0.89 31.05 -11.76
N THR A 238 2.05 30.51 -11.36
CA THR A 238 3.18 30.23 -12.25
C THR A 238 3.77 28.86 -11.99
N GLU A 239 4.52 28.34 -12.96
CA GLU A 239 5.25 27.07 -12.78
C GLU A 239 6.35 27.18 -11.71
N ASP A 240 6.96 28.36 -11.55
CA ASP A 240 7.99 28.59 -10.54
C ASP A 240 7.43 28.54 -9.12
N GLU A 241 6.17 28.98 -8.91
CA GLU A 241 5.45 28.79 -7.65
C GLU A 241 5.30 27.29 -7.31
N ILE A 242 5.05 26.44 -8.30
CA ILE A 242 4.93 24.99 -8.11
C ILE A 242 6.29 24.36 -7.79
N LYS A 243 7.36 24.77 -8.49
CA LYS A 243 8.73 24.33 -8.18
C LYS A 243 9.10 24.66 -6.74
N LYS A 244 8.75 25.86 -6.26
CA LYS A 244 8.98 26.24 -4.86
C LYS A 244 8.10 25.46 -3.90
N TYR A 245 6.84 25.18 -4.23
CA TYR A 245 5.96 24.32 -3.44
C TYR A 245 6.59 22.95 -3.20
N TYR A 246 7.01 22.26 -4.27
CA TYR A 246 7.61 20.93 -4.14
C TYR A 246 8.96 20.96 -3.41
N LYS A 247 9.74 22.02 -3.59
CA LYS A 247 10.95 22.23 -2.78
C LYS A 247 10.65 22.43 -1.29
N ARG A 248 9.59 23.16 -0.94
CA ARG A 248 9.16 23.39 0.45
C ARG A 248 8.61 22.13 1.10
N ILE A 249 7.74 21.38 0.42
CA ILE A 249 7.23 20.11 0.96
C ILE A 249 8.35 19.07 1.05
N GLY A 250 9.38 19.14 0.20
CA GLY A 250 10.59 18.30 0.36
C GLY A 250 11.29 18.52 1.71
N VAL A 251 11.42 19.78 2.15
CA VAL A 251 11.96 20.12 3.48
C VAL A 251 11.06 19.58 4.59
N GLN A 252 9.75 19.75 4.47
CA GLN A 252 8.78 19.25 5.46
C GLN A 252 8.76 17.71 5.51
N LEU A 253 8.89 17.04 4.36
CA LEU A 253 8.96 15.59 4.25
C LEU A 253 10.18 15.01 4.96
N PHE A 254 11.33 15.68 4.91
CA PHE A 254 12.49 15.28 5.71
C PHE A 254 12.19 15.35 7.21
N LEU A 255 11.55 16.43 7.68
CA LEU A 255 11.20 16.57 9.09
C LEU A 255 10.21 15.50 9.54
N ALA A 256 9.15 15.28 8.74
CA ALA A 256 8.16 14.23 8.97
C ALA A 256 8.81 12.84 8.98
N TYR A 257 9.71 12.56 8.02
CA TYR A 257 10.51 11.35 7.99
C TYR A 257 11.31 11.18 9.28
N PHE A 258 12.06 12.20 9.69
CA PHE A 258 12.91 12.11 10.87
C PHE A 258 12.10 11.80 12.13
N LEU A 259 11.04 12.59 12.39
CA LEU A 259 10.16 12.42 13.54
C LEU A 259 9.34 11.12 13.48
N GLY A 260 9.22 10.51 12.30
CA GLY A 260 8.30 9.40 12.07
C GLY A 260 6.84 9.85 12.02
N THR A 261 6.58 11.14 11.75
CA THR A 261 5.22 11.66 11.60
C THR A 261 4.49 10.83 10.54
N HIS A 262 3.29 10.36 10.87
CA HIS A 262 2.44 9.58 9.97
C HIS A 262 1.06 10.24 9.85
N ASP A 263 0.17 9.66 9.05
CA ASP A 263 -1.21 10.18 8.86
C ASP A 263 -1.27 11.57 8.18
N LEU A 264 -0.25 11.96 7.40
CA LEU A 264 -0.25 13.21 6.62
C LEU A 264 -0.96 13.05 5.27
N HIS A 265 -2.21 12.59 5.33
CA HIS A 265 -3.06 12.33 4.17
C HIS A 265 -3.65 13.62 3.56
N CYS A 266 -4.38 13.49 2.46
CA CYS A 266 -4.90 14.61 1.66
C CYS A 266 -5.79 15.61 2.42
N GLU A 267 -6.36 15.22 3.56
CA GLU A 267 -7.15 16.04 4.46
C GLU A 267 -6.30 16.93 5.38
N ASN A 268 -5.06 16.54 5.65
CA ASN A 268 -4.18 17.16 6.64
C ASN A 268 -3.20 18.18 6.02
N ILE A 269 -3.40 18.52 4.73
CA ILE A 269 -2.57 19.46 3.98
C ILE A 269 -3.43 20.47 3.25
N ILE A 270 -3.02 21.73 3.33
CA ILE A 270 -3.60 22.82 2.54
C ILE A 270 -2.53 23.40 1.63
N ALA A 271 -2.81 23.43 0.33
CA ALA A 271 -2.01 24.14 -0.65
C ALA A 271 -2.40 25.63 -0.66
N SER A 272 -1.58 26.46 -0.02
CA SER A 272 -1.73 27.92 0.00
C SER A 272 -0.77 28.57 -1.01
N GLY A 273 -1.08 28.39 -2.29
CA GLY A 273 -0.26 28.85 -3.41
C GLY A 273 1.05 28.06 -3.44
N GLU A 274 2.18 28.78 -3.44
CA GLU A 274 3.50 28.15 -3.40
C GLU A 274 3.86 27.55 -2.02
N TYR A 275 2.97 27.59 -1.01
CA TYR A 275 3.24 27.12 0.36
C TYR A 275 2.37 25.90 0.75
N PRO A 276 2.98 24.73 0.98
CA PRO A 276 2.32 23.59 1.62
C PRO A 276 2.21 23.84 3.14
N VAL A 277 1.02 23.60 3.70
CA VAL A 277 0.77 23.78 5.14
C VAL A 277 0.18 22.51 5.73
N LEU A 278 0.90 21.89 6.67
CA LEU A 278 0.39 20.78 7.47
C LEU A 278 -0.51 21.36 8.57
N ILE A 279 -1.76 20.89 8.62
CA ILE A 279 -2.78 21.44 9.52
C ILE A 279 -3.16 20.50 10.66
N ASP A 280 -2.68 19.26 10.64
CA ASP A 280 -2.84 18.29 11.72
C ASP A 280 -1.54 17.52 11.95
N LEU A 281 -1.05 17.55 13.20
CA LEU A 281 0.21 16.93 13.63
C LEU A 281 0.03 16.24 14.99
N GLU A 282 -1.18 15.77 15.32
CA GLU A 282 -1.42 15.01 16.55
C GLU A 282 -0.56 13.73 16.62
N THR A 283 -0.22 13.12 15.48
CA THR A 283 0.63 11.94 15.29
C THR A 283 2.11 12.30 14.99
N ILE A 284 2.61 13.39 15.59
CA ILE A 284 3.92 14.00 15.27
C ILE A 284 5.10 13.03 15.31
N VAL A 285 5.16 12.19 16.33
CA VAL A 285 6.19 11.18 16.49
C VAL A 285 5.49 9.85 16.42
N ASN A 286 6.02 8.91 15.65
CA ASN A 286 5.57 7.53 15.65
C ASN A 286 6.71 6.63 16.09
N VAL A 287 6.43 5.77 17.06
CA VAL A 287 7.34 4.70 17.45
C VAL A 287 6.54 3.42 17.41
N GLN A 288 7.00 2.45 16.62
CA GLN A 288 6.35 1.15 16.56
C GLN A 288 6.54 0.45 17.92
N PRO A 289 5.49 -0.19 18.48
CA PRO A 289 5.64 -1.03 19.66
C PRO A 289 6.71 -2.08 19.38
N SER A 290 7.58 -2.31 20.36
CA SER A 290 8.67 -3.24 20.13
C SER A 290 8.12 -4.65 20.05
N LYS A 291 8.30 -5.25 18.88
CA LYS A 291 8.16 -6.68 18.66
C LYS A 291 9.57 -7.21 18.45
N LYS A 292 9.88 -8.37 19.03
CA LYS A 292 11.12 -9.06 18.72
C LYS A 292 11.16 -9.30 17.21
N ARG A 293 12.14 -8.71 16.52
CA ARG A 293 12.30 -8.83 15.06
C ARG A 293 13.18 -10.04 14.80
N VAL A 294 12.57 -11.20 14.96
CA VAL A 294 13.22 -12.51 14.90
C VAL A 294 13.63 -12.84 13.47
N THR A 295 12.81 -12.45 12.50
CA THR A 295 13.06 -12.72 11.08
C THR A 295 13.57 -11.48 10.35
N ALA A 296 14.30 -11.69 9.25
CA ALA A 296 14.73 -10.57 8.41
C ALA A 296 13.52 -9.86 7.73
N ASP A 297 12.42 -10.57 7.49
CA ASP A 297 11.18 -10.01 6.94
C ASP A 297 10.54 -8.99 7.90
N GLU A 298 10.51 -9.31 9.20
CA GLU A 298 10.04 -8.39 10.24
C GLU A 298 10.93 -7.13 10.31
N GLU A 299 12.24 -7.27 10.14
CA GLU A 299 13.16 -6.13 10.08
C GLU A 299 12.94 -5.27 8.83
N VAL A 300 12.74 -5.87 7.66
CA VAL A 300 12.40 -5.12 6.44
C VAL A 300 11.12 -4.31 6.64
N ASN A 301 10.07 -4.93 7.17
CA ASN A 301 8.80 -4.24 7.46
C ASN A 301 8.97 -3.12 8.49
N TYR A 302 9.79 -3.34 9.53
CA TYR A 302 10.15 -2.32 10.50
C TYR A 302 10.84 -1.12 9.83
N GLN A 303 11.84 -1.34 8.98
CA GLN A 303 12.52 -0.26 8.27
C GLN A 303 11.61 0.49 7.29
N LEU A 304 10.69 -0.21 6.61
CA LEU A 304 9.69 0.43 5.74
C LEU A 304 8.73 1.31 6.55
N ALA A 305 8.28 0.86 7.73
CA ALA A 305 7.45 1.64 8.63
C ALA A 305 8.15 2.88 9.22
N HIS A 306 9.49 2.94 9.15
CA HIS A 306 10.30 4.10 9.56
C HIS A 306 10.83 4.92 8.38
N SER A 307 10.39 4.61 7.15
CA SER A 307 10.82 5.30 5.93
C SER A 307 9.90 6.47 5.57
N VAL A 308 10.34 7.29 4.61
CA VAL A 308 9.54 8.38 4.01
C VAL A 308 8.16 7.95 3.50
N LEU A 309 8.00 6.67 3.14
CA LEU A 309 6.75 6.12 2.61
C LEU A 309 5.63 6.11 3.65
N TYR A 310 5.99 5.93 4.93
CA TYR A 310 5.01 5.79 6.01
C TYR A 310 4.45 7.14 6.49
N THR A 311 4.96 8.26 5.97
CA THR A 311 4.50 9.60 6.37
C THR A 311 3.07 9.91 5.95
N GLY A 312 2.57 9.25 4.89
CA GLY A 312 1.30 9.58 4.26
C GLY A 312 1.39 10.71 3.22
N LEU A 313 2.55 11.36 3.07
CA LEU A 313 2.74 12.45 2.11
C LEU A 313 2.89 11.98 0.67
N LEU A 314 3.53 10.83 0.45
CA LEU A 314 3.91 10.34 -0.87
C LEU A 314 2.82 9.43 -1.47
N PRO A 315 2.69 9.38 -2.81
CA PRO A 315 1.67 8.58 -3.48
C PRO A 315 1.89 7.08 -3.22
N ILE A 316 0.94 6.44 -2.56
CA ILE A 316 0.88 4.99 -2.38
C ILE A 316 -0.56 4.58 -2.62
N TYR A 317 -0.79 3.75 -3.64
CA TYR A 317 -2.13 3.39 -4.07
C TYR A 317 -2.63 2.17 -3.30
N THR A 318 -3.80 2.31 -2.68
CA THR A 318 -4.54 1.18 -2.11
C THR A 318 -5.59 0.73 -3.13
N TRP A 319 -5.58 -0.56 -3.48
CA TRP A 319 -6.39 -1.09 -4.59
C TRP A 319 -7.57 -1.94 -4.10
N ASN A 320 -8.71 -1.86 -4.79
CA ASN A 320 -9.88 -2.71 -4.50
C ASN A 320 -9.79 -4.09 -5.21
N LYS A 321 -10.79 -4.96 -5.01
CA LYS A 321 -10.86 -6.28 -5.68
C LYS A 321 -10.93 -6.18 -7.22
N ASP A 322 -11.46 -5.09 -7.75
CA ASP A 322 -11.49 -4.78 -9.19
C ASP A 322 -10.24 -4.00 -9.66
N LYS A 323 -9.24 -3.87 -8.77
CA LYS A 323 -7.96 -3.18 -8.97
C LYS A 323 -8.10 -1.75 -9.48
N CYS A 324 -9.09 -1.01 -8.98
CA CYS A 324 -9.11 0.45 -9.03
C CYS A 324 -8.43 0.99 -7.77
N GLY A 325 -7.41 1.83 -7.97
CA GLY A 325 -6.52 2.32 -6.91
C GLY A 325 -6.93 3.68 -6.44
N ILE A 326 -6.92 3.88 -5.13
CA ILE A 326 -7.05 5.20 -4.53
C ILE A 326 -5.71 5.64 -3.96
N ASP A 327 -5.33 6.86 -4.33
CA ASP A 327 -4.25 7.59 -3.69
C ASP A 327 -4.88 8.49 -2.61
N ASN A 328 -4.48 8.27 -1.36
CA ASN A 328 -4.85 9.11 -0.22
C ASN A 328 -3.68 9.99 0.25
N SER A 329 -2.61 10.06 -0.54
CA SER A 329 -1.41 10.79 -0.15
C SER A 329 -1.66 12.29 -0.02
N GLY A 330 -0.84 12.92 0.83
CA GLY A 330 -0.86 14.36 1.00
C GLY A 330 -0.71 15.15 -0.32
N ILE A 331 0.21 14.75 -1.21
CA ILE A 331 0.56 15.58 -2.39
C ILE A 331 -0.24 15.32 -3.66
N SER A 332 -0.95 14.19 -3.77
CA SER A 332 -1.78 13.86 -4.94
C SER A 332 -3.10 13.17 -4.65
N GLY A 333 -3.37 12.82 -3.38
CA GLY A 333 -4.59 12.14 -3.00
C GLY A 333 -5.85 13.00 -3.08
N GLY A 334 -7.01 12.33 -3.03
CA GLY A 334 -8.32 12.99 -3.04
C GLY A 334 -8.94 13.20 -4.44
N THR A 335 -8.44 12.54 -5.49
CA THR A 335 -8.96 12.68 -6.86
C THR A 335 -9.95 11.56 -7.21
N GLY A 336 -11.21 11.93 -7.50
CA GLY A 336 -12.16 11.32 -8.46
C GLY A 336 -12.58 9.84 -8.36
N ASN A 337 -11.83 9.00 -7.65
CA ASN A 337 -11.96 7.55 -7.61
C ASN A 337 -12.86 7.10 -6.46
N TYR A 338 -13.29 5.86 -6.52
CA TYR A 338 -14.05 5.22 -5.44
C TYR A 338 -13.09 4.58 -4.44
N TYR A 339 -13.39 4.70 -3.15
CA TYR A 339 -12.63 3.98 -2.11
C TYR A 339 -12.79 2.45 -2.30
N PRO A 340 -11.81 1.64 -1.89
CA PRO A 340 -11.79 0.21 -2.16
C PRO A 340 -12.69 -0.65 -1.25
N PHE A 341 -13.45 -0.02 -0.36
CA PHE A 341 -14.32 -0.66 0.62
C PHE A 341 -15.73 -0.07 0.54
N LYS A 342 -16.72 -0.88 0.90
CA LYS A 342 -18.12 -0.44 0.89
C LYS A 342 -18.50 0.19 2.24
N VAL A 343 -19.25 1.28 2.18
CA VAL A 343 -19.82 1.96 3.34
C VAL A 343 -21.35 1.92 3.28
N PRO A 344 -22.04 1.89 4.43
CA PRO A 344 -23.50 1.93 4.46
C PRO A 344 -24.01 3.29 3.97
N THR A 345 -24.87 3.28 2.95
CA THR A 345 -25.49 4.46 2.33
C THR A 345 -27.01 4.29 2.29
N VAL A 346 -27.75 5.40 2.41
CA VAL A 346 -29.22 5.40 2.32
C VAL A 346 -29.66 5.36 0.85
N SER A 347 -30.48 4.36 0.49
CA SER A 347 -31.13 4.24 -0.81
C SER A 347 -32.62 4.57 -0.70
N LYS A 348 -33.20 5.07 -1.80
CA LYS A 348 -34.61 5.55 -1.87
C LYS A 348 -34.98 6.49 -0.71
N ALA A 349 -34.09 7.45 -0.44
CA ALA A 349 -34.25 8.42 0.63
C ALA A 349 -35.61 9.15 0.55
N GLU A 350 -36.15 9.53 1.71
CA GLU A 350 -37.44 10.22 1.86
C GLU A 350 -38.65 9.46 1.27
N THR A 351 -38.59 8.13 1.23
CA THR A 351 -39.71 7.28 0.82
C THR A 351 -39.91 6.13 1.80
N SER A 352 -41.10 5.54 1.80
CA SER A 352 -41.42 4.35 2.61
C SER A 352 -40.71 3.08 2.15
N ASP A 353 -39.95 3.15 1.04
CA ASP A 353 -39.05 2.09 0.55
C ASP A 353 -37.59 2.32 0.97
N MET A 354 -37.30 3.34 1.80
CA MET A 354 -35.95 3.68 2.25
C MET A 354 -35.25 2.46 2.87
N HIS A 355 -34.00 2.19 2.48
CA HIS A 355 -33.20 1.08 3.03
C HIS A 355 -31.70 1.38 2.94
N ILE A 356 -30.90 0.64 3.72
CA ILE A 356 -29.44 0.76 3.69
C ILE A 356 -28.88 -0.16 2.61
N VAL A 357 -28.06 0.40 1.73
CA VAL A 357 -27.23 -0.33 0.75
C VAL A 357 -25.75 -0.13 1.10
N TYR A 358 -24.89 -1.02 0.62
CA TYR A 358 -23.45 -0.91 0.80
C TYR A 358 -22.82 -0.53 -0.54
N ASP A 359 -22.31 0.70 -0.61
CA ASP A 359 -21.77 1.29 -1.83
C ASP A 359 -20.33 1.77 -1.63
N TYR A 360 -19.58 1.89 -2.71
CA TYR A 360 -18.24 2.45 -2.66
C TYR A 360 -18.34 3.99 -2.60
N PRO A 361 -17.81 4.65 -1.56
CA PRO A 361 -17.87 6.10 -1.50
C PRO A 361 -16.91 6.71 -2.53
N LYS A 362 -17.32 7.83 -3.14
CA LYS A 362 -16.49 8.59 -4.06
C LYS A 362 -15.56 9.53 -3.29
N ALA A 363 -14.27 9.52 -3.61
CA ALA A 363 -13.30 10.47 -3.09
C ALA A 363 -13.70 11.90 -3.48
N THR A 364 -13.75 12.78 -2.49
CA THR A 364 -14.01 14.21 -2.69
C THR A 364 -12.70 14.96 -2.79
N GLN A 365 -12.57 15.87 -3.75
CA GLN A 365 -11.43 16.76 -3.86
C GLN A 365 -11.22 17.55 -2.55
N LYS A 366 -10.01 17.47 -2.01
CA LYS A 366 -9.57 18.21 -0.82
C LYS A 366 -8.74 19.43 -1.22
N GLN A 367 -8.33 20.22 -0.23
CA GLN A 367 -7.57 21.47 -0.41
C GLN A 367 -6.05 21.25 -0.47
N ASN A 368 -5.59 20.02 -0.66
CA ASN A 368 -4.17 19.64 -0.72
C ASN A 368 -3.53 19.82 -2.12
N LEU A 369 -4.33 19.84 -3.18
CA LEU A 369 -3.84 19.78 -4.55
C LEU A 369 -3.32 21.14 -5.05
N VAL A 370 -2.10 21.14 -5.59
CA VAL A 370 -1.52 22.29 -6.29
C VAL A 370 -2.20 22.45 -7.65
N ILE A 371 -2.97 23.52 -7.83
CA ILE A 371 -3.66 23.81 -9.09
C ILE A 371 -2.98 25.00 -9.79
N LEU A 372 -2.75 24.86 -11.10
CA LEU A 372 -2.30 25.91 -12.00
C LEU A 372 -3.28 26.02 -13.17
N GLN A 373 -3.92 27.18 -13.34
CA GLN A 373 -4.88 27.43 -14.43
C GLN A 373 -5.94 26.30 -14.54
N ASP A 374 -6.56 25.95 -13.41
CA ASP A 374 -7.57 24.89 -13.27
C ASP A 374 -7.10 23.47 -13.63
N ARG A 375 -5.78 23.26 -13.70
CA ARG A 375 -5.17 21.94 -13.94
C ARG A 375 -4.31 21.51 -12.76
N PHE A 376 -4.38 20.23 -12.42
CA PHE A 376 -3.47 19.58 -11.48
C PHE A 376 -2.29 18.97 -12.26
N PRO A 377 -1.08 19.56 -12.20
CA PRO A 377 0.08 18.95 -12.82
C PRO A 377 0.58 17.79 -11.95
N ALA A 378 0.87 16.65 -12.59
CA ALA A 378 1.32 15.45 -11.88
C ALA A 378 2.62 15.72 -11.08
N PRO A 379 2.69 15.31 -9.78
CA PRO A 379 3.85 15.55 -8.92
C PRO A 379 5.18 15.06 -9.48
N VAL A 380 5.17 13.96 -10.23
CA VAL A 380 6.34 13.38 -10.92
C VAL A 380 7.10 14.40 -11.79
N LYS A 381 6.43 15.43 -12.32
CA LYS A 381 7.09 16.48 -13.12
C LYS A 381 8.01 17.38 -12.30
N TYR A 382 7.81 17.42 -10.98
CA TYR A 382 8.57 18.24 -10.03
C TYR A 382 9.35 17.38 -9.03
N GLU A 383 9.54 16.09 -9.33
CA GLU A 383 10.30 15.12 -8.53
C GLU A 383 11.68 15.68 -8.14
N GLU A 384 12.40 16.27 -9.09
CA GLU A 384 13.71 16.88 -8.84
C GLU A 384 13.66 17.92 -7.72
N LYS A 385 12.61 18.75 -7.69
CA LYS A 385 12.45 19.81 -6.67
C LYS A 385 12.05 19.26 -5.32
N LEU A 386 11.22 18.21 -5.29
CA LEU A 386 10.92 17.48 -4.06
C LEU A 386 12.19 16.86 -3.46
N LEU A 387 12.96 16.14 -4.28
CA LEU A 387 14.24 15.54 -3.87
C LEU A 387 15.26 16.59 -3.44
N GLU A 388 15.34 17.71 -4.15
CA GLU A 388 16.22 18.84 -3.81
C GLU A 388 15.90 19.37 -2.41
N GLY A 389 14.62 19.65 -2.12
CA GLY A 389 14.16 20.11 -0.81
C GLY A 389 14.50 19.14 0.32
N PHE A 390 14.22 17.85 0.10
CA PHE A 390 14.50 16.79 1.07
C PHE A 390 16.00 16.67 1.36
N SER A 391 16.83 16.67 0.31
CA SER A 391 18.28 16.50 0.43
C SER A 391 18.94 17.67 1.14
N LEU A 392 18.52 18.90 0.82
CA LEU A 392 19.02 20.11 1.49
C LEU A 392 18.73 20.07 2.99
N ALA A 393 17.50 19.69 3.38
CA ALA A 393 17.12 19.57 4.79
C ALA A 393 17.90 18.47 5.51
N TYR A 394 18.05 17.31 4.88
CA TYR A 394 18.82 16.19 5.41
C TYR A 394 20.29 16.58 5.65
N GLN A 395 20.94 17.15 4.62
CA GLN A 395 22.34 17.59 4.71
C GLN A 395 22.53 18.69 5.74
N TYR A 396 21.59 19.63 5.84
CA TYR A 396 21.62 20.68 6.86
C TYR A 396 21.63 20.08 8.27
N VAL A 397 20.78 19.09 8.55
CA VAL A 397 20.79 18.39 9.84
C VAL A 397 22.09 17.61 10.05
N LEU A 398 22.64 16.96 9.03
CA LEU A 398 23.94 16.28 9.15
C LEU A 398 25.06 17.25 9.57
N TRP A 399 25.12 18.45 8.98
CA TRP A 399 26.11 19.46 9.32
C TRP A 399 25.90 20.09 10.71
N HIS A 400 24.65 20.15 11.17
CA HIS A 400 24.26 20.76 12.45
C HIS A 400 23.74 19.74 13.48
N LYS A 401 24.26 18.51 13.44
CA LYS A 401 23.74 17.34 14.18
C LYS A 401 23.58 17.59 15.68
N GLU A 402 24.58 18.18 16.33
CA GLU A 402 24.55 18.49 17.78
C GLU A 402 23.52 19.56 18.14
N GLU A 403 23.33 20.56 17.28
CA GLU A 403 22.32 21.60 17.50
C GLU A 403 20.91 21.01 17.33
N PHE A 404 20.73 20.17 16.31
CA PHE A 404 19.48 19.48 16.07
C PHE A 404 19.13 18.55 17.24
N LYS A 405 20.11 17.78 17.75
CA LYS A 405 19.95 16.92 18.93
C LYS A 405 19.41 17.68 20.13
N LYS A 406 19.98 18.84 20.46
CA LYS A 406 19.49 19.70 21.56
C LYS A 406 18.06 20.22 21.35
N LYS A 407 17.62 20.38 20.10
CA LYS A 407 16.23 20.77 19.81
C LYS A 407 15.29 19.58 19.97
N ILE A 408 15.69 18.38 19.54
CA ILE A 408 14.92 17.16 19.74
C ILE A 408 14.78 16.82 21.23
N GLU A 409 15.81 17.01 22.05
CA GLU A 409 15.72 16.81 23.51
C GLU A 409 14.61 17.63 24.17
N LYS A 410 14.27 18.81 23.62
CA LYS A 410 13.17 19.64 24.14
C LYS A 410 11.78 19.03 23.93
N LEU A 411 11.66 18.09 23.00
CA LEU A 411 10.41 17.38 22.73
C LEU A 411 10.08 16.34 23.80
N SER A 412 10.98 16.06 24.76
CA SER A 412 10.82 14.98 25.76
C SER A 412 9.47 14.97 26.47
N PHE A 413 8.87 16.13 26.72
CA PHE A 413 7.60 16.24 27.47
C PHE A 413 6.35 16.31 26.57
N LEU A 414 6.53 16.23 25.26
CA LEU A 414 5.45 16.29 24.28
C LEU A 414 4.57 15.03 24.36
N LYS A 415 3.29 15.18 24.04
CA LYS A 415 2.34 14.07 23.89
C LYS A 415 2.11 13.81 22.40
N SER A 416 2.09 12.55 21.99
CA SER A 416 1.73 12.15 20.62
C SER A 416 0.52 11.22 20.64
N ARG A 417 -0.34 11.32 19.63
CA ARG A 417 -1.46 10.40 19.41
C ARG A 417 -0.92 9.08 18.82
N MET A 418 -1.42 7.96 19.32
CA MET A 418 -1.15 6.63 18.79
C MET A 418 -2.36 6.10 18.02
N LEU A 419 -2.16 5.72 16.76
CA LEU A 419 -3.17 5.04 15.96
C LEU A 419 -2.95 3.52 16.05
N VAL A 420 -3.71 2.86 16.93
CA VAL A 420 -3.66 1.39 17.09
C VAL A 420 -4.30 0.66 15.90
N ALA A 421 -5.30 1.28 15.28
CA ALA A 421 -5.95 0.79 14.07
C ALA A 421 -6.55 1.97 13.30
N ASP A 422 -6.79 1.78 12.00
CA ASP A 422 -7.44 2.78 11.14
C ASP A 422 -8.80 3.19 11.69
N THR A 423 -9.07 4.50 11.76
CA THR A 423 -10.33 5.03 12.27
C THR A 423 -11.55 4.45 11.55
N GLN A 424 -11.43 4.20 10.24
CA GLN A 424 -12.49 3.60 9.44
C GLN A 424 -12.95 2.23 9.99
N ARG A 425 -12.05 1.43 10.57
CA ARG A 425 -12.41 0.16 11.22
C ARG A 425 -13.37 0.40 12.37
N TYR A 426 -13.06 1.36 13.24
CA TYR A 426 -13.90 1.72 14.37
C TYR A 426 -15.25 2.29 13.93
N SER A 427 -15.26 3.17 12.93
CA SER A 427 -16.48 3.74 12.36
C SER A 427 -17.42 2.66 11.79
N MET A 428 -16.87 1.64 11.12
CA MET A 428 -17.66 0.49 10.62
C MET A 428 -18.22 -0.38 11.74
N ILE A 429 -17.43 -0.67 12.77
CA ILE A 429 -17.88 -1.44 13.95
C ILE A 429 -18.99 -0.67 14.67
N LEU A 430 -18.79 0.63 14.89
CA LEU A 430 -19.75 1.48 15.59
C LEU A 430 -21.08 1.59 14.82
N SER A 431 -21.02 1.88 13.51
CA SER A 431 -22.21 1.93 12.64
C SER A 431 -22.98 0.59 12.64
N SER A 432 -22.26 -0.53 12.67
CA SER A 432 -22.87 -1.87 12.73
C SER A 432 -23.48 -2.16 14.11
N SER A 433 -22.90 -1.63 15.19
CA SER A 433 -23.42 -1.77 16.55
C SER A 433 -24.79 -1.09 16.76
N TYR A 434 -25.18 -0.18 15.85
CA TYR A 434 -26.49 0.47 15.84
C TYR A 434 -27.54 -0.32 15.04
N HIS A 435 -27.29 -1.62 14.77
CA HIS A 435 -28.30 -2.49 14.19
C HIS A 435 -29.49 -2.66 15.17
N PRO A 436 -30.76 -2.60 14.72
CA PRO A 436 -31.91 -2.60 15.61
C PRO A 436 -32.01 -3.80 16.56
N SER A 437 -31.56 -5.00 16.13
CA SER A 437 -31.52 -6.18 17.00
C SER A 437 -30.60 -5.99 18.21
N LEU A 438 -29.42 -5.40 18.00
CA LEU A 438 -28.45 -5.11 19.06
C LEU A 438 -28.93 -3.98 19.98
N LEU A 439 -29.82 -3.11 19.48
CA LEU A 439 -30.36 -2.00 20.25
C LEU A 439 -31.54 -2.40 21.16
N MET A 440 -32.03 -3.64 21.06
CA MET A 440 -33.04 -4.19 21.97
C MET A 440 -32.44 -4.73 23.27
N ASN A 441 -31.20 -5.24 23.22
CA ASN A 441 -30.58 -6.00 24.32
C ASN A 441 -29.10 -5.66 24.47
N GLU A 442 -28.71 -5.16 25.64
CA GLU A 442 -27.34 -4.73 25.96
C GLU A 442 -26.34 -5.88 25.84
N ASN A 443 -26.70 -7.07 26.31
CA ASN A 443 -25.83 -8.24 26.27
C ASN A 443 -25.50 -8.68 24.83
N GLU A 444 -26.43 -8.50 23.89
CA GLU A 444 -26.21 -8.81 22.47
C GLU A 444 -25.26 -7.80 21.82
N ARG A 445 -25.41 -6.52 22.14
CA ARG A 445 -24.50 -5.46 21.65
C ARG A 445 -23.10 -5.63 22.22
N GLU A 446 -22.98 -6.02 23.49
CA GLU A 446 -21.69 -6.33 24.11
C GLU A 446 -21.03 -7.56 23.46
N ALA A 447 -21.79 -8.66 23.27
CA ALA A 447 -21.30 -9.85 22.60
C ALA A 447 -20.82 -9.56 21.16
N PHE A 448 -21.49 -8.64 20.45
CA PHE A 448 -21.05 -8.16 19.15
C PHE A 448 -19.66 -7.49 19.22
N PHE A 449 -19.43 -6.56 20.16
CA PHE A 449 -18.12 -5.93 20.34
C PHE A 449 -17.03 -6.95 20.70
N ILE A 450 -17.32 -7.90 21.61
CA ILE A 450 -16.38 -8.99 21.94
C ILE A 450 -16.00 -9.77 20.68
N SER A 451 -16.97 -10.11 19.84
CA SER A 451 -16.70 -10.88 18.62
C SER A 451 -15.78 -10.15 17.62
N MET A 452 -15.89 -8.82 17.52
CA MET A 452 -15.09 -7.99 16.60
C MET A 452 -13.65 -7.78 17.05
N LEU A 453 -13.35 -8.12 18.31
CA LEU A 453 -12.03 -7.97 18.94
C LEU A 453 -11.35 -9.31 19.24
N LYS A 454 -11.95 -10.43 18.84
CA LYS A 454 -11.33 -11.77 18.92
C LYS A 454 -10.10 -11.87 18.02
N GLY A 455 -9.11 -12.65 18.46
CA GLY A 455 -7.88 -12.93 17.70
C GLY A 455 -6.68 -12.06 18.07
N ARG A 456 -6.79 -11.28 19.15
CA ARG A 456 -5.68 -10.50 19.73
C ARG A 456 -4.91 -11.32 20.77
N ASN A 457 -3.65 -10.96 20.99
CA ASN A 457 -2.80 -11.61 21.98
C ASN A 457 -3.13 -11.12 23.40
N GLU A 458 -2.80 -11.91 24.43
CA GLU A 458 -3.07 -11.54 25.85
C GLU A 458 -2.51 -10.17 26.26
N SER A 459 -1.41 -9.73 25.63
CA SER A 459 -0.80 -8.42 25.86
C SER A 459 -1.66 -7.23 25.40
N GLU A 460 -2.62 -7.46 24.52
CA GLU A 460 -3.50 -6.43 23.94
C GLU A 460 -4.89 -6.41 24.60
N ASP A 461 -5.13 -7.25 25.61
CA ASP A 461 -6.44 -7.39 26.28
C ASP A 461 -6.93 -6.08 26.91
N ARG A 462 -6.01 -5.28 27.47
CA ARG A 462 -6.36 -3.99 28.09
C ARG A 462 -6.82 -2.97 27.05
N ILE A 463 -6.11 -2.91 25.92
CA ILE A 463 -6.45 -2.03 24.80
C ILE A 463 -7.79 -2.48 24.20
N ALA A 464 -7.98 -3.79 23.99
CA ALA A 464 -9.25 -4.33 23.49
C ALA A 464 -10.43 -3.98 24.41
N LYS A 465 -10.27 -4.09 25.74
CA LYS A 465 -11.31 -3.70 26.71
C LYS A 465 -11.62 -2.21 26.67
N ASP A 466 -10.60 -1.36 26.54
CA ASP A 466 -10.79 0.08 26.41
C ASP A 466 -11.49 0.45 25.08
N GLU A 467 -11.09 -0.16 23.96
CA GLU A 467 -11.77 0.01 22.68
C GLU A 467 -13.26 -0.36 22.77
N MET A 468 -13.59 -1.49 23.42
CA MET A 468 -15.00 -1.86 23.67
C MET A 468 -15.73 -0.78 24.46
N ASN A 469 -15.09 -0.27 25.52
CA ASN A 469 -15.67 0.75 26.37
C ASN A 469 -15.95 2.03 25.55
N CYS A 470 -14.99 2.54 24.77
CA CYS A 470 -15.18 3.70 23.90
C CYS A 470 -16.31 3.48 22.87
N LEU A 471 -16.28 2.35 22.15
CA LEU A 471 -17.27 2.03 21.11
C LEU A 471 -18.68 1.85 21.69
N SER A 472 -18.81 1.27 22.89
CA SER A 472 -20.10 1.13 23.57
C SER A 472 -20.72 2.49 23.91
N HIS A 473 -19.88 3.49 24.20
CA HIS A 473 -20.24 4.88 24.46
C HIS A 473 -20.44 5.72 23.18
N GLY A 474 -20.11 5.17 22.01
CA GLY A 474 -20.28 5.83 20.73
C GLY A 474 -19.12 6.74 20.32
N ASP A 475 -17.95 6.58 20.95
CA ASP A 475 -16.73 7.30 20.60
C ASP A 475 -15.75 6.37 19.86
N ILE A 476 -14.95 6.96 18.98
CA ILE A 476 -13.79 6.27 18.40
C ILE A 476 -12.66 6.25 19.45
N PRO A 477 -12.03 5.10 19.70
CA PRO A 477 -10.90 4.99 20.62
C PRO A 477 -9.78 5.99 20.30
N TYR A 478 -9.19 6.56 21.33
CA TYR A 478 -8.18 7.60 21.21
C TYR A 478 -7.08 7.32 22.25
N TYR A 479 -5.83 7.31 21.81
CA TYR A 479 -4.69 6.94 22.64
C TYR A 479 -3.57 7.97 22.56
N GLU A 480 -2.92 8.23 23.68
CA GLU A 480 -1.77 9.14 23.77
C GLU A 480 -0.61 8.51 24.49
N TYR A 481 0.59 9.03 24.24
CA TYR A 481 1.78 8.70 25.00
C TYR A 481 2.69 9.92 25.12
N HIS A 482 3.52 9.91 26.16
CA HIS A 482 4.55 10.91 26.40
C HIS A 482 5.87 10.45 25.80
N LEU A 483 6.63 11.36 25.18
CA LEU A 483 7.88 10.98 24.52
C LEU A 483 8.98 10.53 25.51
N ASN A 484 8.91 10.92 26.78
CA ASN A 484 9.85 10.55 27.84
C ASN A 484 9.43 9.33 28.67
N ASP A 485 8.32 8.68 28.35
CA ASP A 485 7.82 7.50 29.06
C ASP A 485 7.59 6.32 28.09
N LYS A 486 7.40 5.13 28.64
CA LYS A 486 7.13 3.87 27.93
C LYS A 486 5.66 3.50 27.88
N LYS A 487 4.81 4.35 28.48
CA LYS A 487 3.41 4.04 28.75
C LYS A 487 2.48 4.54 27.67
N LEU A 488 1.40 3.81 27.47
CA LEU A 488 0.25 4.22 26.66
C LEU A 488 -0.90 4.61 27.58
N TYR A 489 -1.61 5.68 27.22
CA TYR A 489 -2.75 6.21 27.97
C TYR A 489 -4.01 6.19 27.13
N SER A 490 -5.15 5.90 27.77
CA SER A 490 -6.47 6.03 27.16
C SER A 490 -6.80 7.50 26.90
N GLY A 491 -7.82 7.76 26.09
CA GLY A 491 -8.33 9.10 25.84
C GLY A 491 -8.82 9.81 27.11
N MET A 492 -9.05 9.09 28.21
CA MET A 492 -9.46 9.63 29.50
C MET A 492 -8.29 9.81 30.48
N GLY A 493 -7.07 9.44 30.08
CA GLY A 493 -5.85 9.54 30.88
C GLY A 493 -5.51 8.30 31.70
N ASP A 494 -6.26 7.20 31.54
CA ASP A 494 -5.98 5.95 32.24
C ASP A 494 -4.73 5.27 31.66
N GLU A 495 -3.83 4.81 32.53
CA GLU A 495 -2.65 4.06 32.11
C GLU A 495 -3.03 2.65 31.63
N LEU A 496 -2.72 2.34 30.37
CA LEU A 496 -3.00 1.04 29.77
C LEU A 496 -1.83 0.05 29.96
N GLY A 497 -0.63 0.56 30.29
CA GLY A 497 0.55 -0.19 30.64
C GLY A 497 1.79 0.26 29.87
N GLU A 498 2.93 -0.42 30.11
CA GLU A 498 4.15 -0.25 29.34
C GLU A 498 3.98 -0.85 27.95
N TYR A 499 3.83 0.01 26.95
CA TYR A 499 3.58 -0.37 25.55
C TYR A 499 4.87 -0.31 24.71
N PHE A 500 5.83 0.51 25.11
CA PHE A 500 7.12 0.66 24.43
C PHE A 500 8.26 0.05 25.25
N GLU A 501 9.25 -0.56 24.59
CA GLU A 501 10.45 -1.06 25.26
C GLU A 501 11.35 0.08 25.78
N GLU A 502 11.35 1.20 25.07
CA GLU A 502 12.07 2.41 25.44
C GLU A 502 11.21 3.65 25.23
N ALA A 503 11.57 4.74 25.93
CA ALA A 503 10.91 6.02 25.73
C ALA A 503 11.12 6.49 24.28
N PRO A 504 10.06 6.90 23.56
CA PRO A 504 10.12 7.33 22.16
C PRO A 504 11.20 8.36 21.83
N ILE A 505 11.49 9.27 22.77
CA ILE A 505 12.56 10.25 22.63
C ILE A 505 13.94 9.59 22.41
N ASN A 506 14.21 8.46 23.05
CA ASN A 506 15.47 7.75 22.90
C ASN A 506 15.62 7.16 21.49
N SER A 507 14.53 6.67 20.90
CA SER A 507 14.53 6.17 19.54
C SER A 507 14.78 7.30 18.53
N LEU A 508 14.24 8.50 18.76
CA LEU A 508 14.56 9.69 17.94
C LEU A 508 16.04 10.08 18.07
N LEU A 509 16.58 10.09 19.29
CA LEU A 509 17.99 10.42 19.52
C LEU A 509 18.94 9.42 18.84
N LYS A 510 18.63 8.12 18.90
CA LYS A 510 19.36 7.08 18.14
C LYS A 510 19.26 7.30 16.64
N LYS A 511 18.07 7.63 16.13
CA LYS A 511 17.86 7.90 14.71
C LYS A 511 18.71 9.07 14.21
N ILE A 512 18.94 10.11 15.03
CA ILE A 512 19.89 11.18 14.70
C ILE A 512 21.27 10.58 14.47
N ASP A 513 21.74 9.74 15.39
CA ASP A 513 23.06 9.12 15.33
C ASP A 513 23.22 8.27 14.05
N ASP A 514 22.14 7.60 13.62
CA ASP A 514 22.10 6.79 12.40
C ASP A 514 21.99 7.58 11.08
N LEU A 515 21.63 8.87 11.11
CA LEU A 515 21.57 9.70 9.89
C LEU A 515 22.95 9.74 9.20
N ASN A 516 22.97 9.32 7.94
CA ASN A 516 24.14 9.35 7.07
C ASN A 516 23.74 9.46 5.58
N GLU A 517 24.72 9.56 4.68
CA GLU A 517 24.45 9.68 3.23
C GLU A 517 23.80 8.44 2.60
N ALA A 518 24.08 7.23 3.12
CA ALA A 518 23.51 6.00 2.59
C ALA A 518 22.01 5.92 2.91
N ASP A 519 21.60 6.30 4.12
CA ASP A 519 20.18 6.43 4.48
C ASP A 519 19.49 7.50 3.61
N MET A 520 20.10 8.69 3.45
CA MET A 520 19.53 9.73 2.58
C MET A 520 19.25 9.20 1.16
N LYS A 521 20.21 8.51 0.55
CA LYS A 521 20.06 7.92 -0.78
C LYS A 521 18.98 6.83 -0.81
N LYS A 522 18.84 6.04 0.27
CA LYS A 522 17.78 5.03 0.41
C LYS A 522 16.39 5.67 0.46
N GLN A 523 16.22 6.72 1.25
CA GLN A 523 14.96 7.47 1.30
C GLN A 523 14.62 8.15 -0.03
N GLN A 524 15.62 8.70 -0.73
CA GLN A 524 15.43 9.25 -2.09
C GLN A 524 14.90 8.19 -3.06
N ARG A 525 15.43 6.97 -3.05
CA ARG A 525 14.94 5.88 -3.91
C ARG A 525 13.49 5.51 -3.63
N TYR A 526 13.07 5.54 -2.36
CA TYR A 526 11.67 5.35 -1.99
C TYR A 526 10.79 6.47 -2.56
N MET A 527 11.22 7.73 -2.47
CA MET A 527 10.51 8.88 -3.05
C MET A 527 10.38 8.76 -4.58
N GLN A 528 11.47 8.40 -5.26
CA GLN A 528 11.50 8.20 -6.70
C GLN A 528 10.52 7.09 -7.11
N THR A 529 10.59 5.94 -6.45
CA THR A 529 9.70 4.81 -6.74
C THR A 529 8.23 5.19 -6.58
N ALA A 530 7.87 5.90 -5.51
CA ALA A 530 6.50 6.33 -5.25
C ALA A 530 5.95 7.30 -6.32
N LEU A 531 6.80 8.19 -6.85
CA LEU A 531 6.42 9.19 -7.87
C LEU A 531 6.42 8.63 -9.29
N GLU A 532 7.43 7.84 -9.63
CA GLU A 532 7.62 7.35 -11.00
C GLU A 532 6.68 6.18 -11.33
N LEU A 533 6.26 5.38 -10.34
CA LEU A 533 5.25 4.32 -10.52
C LEU A 533 3.80 4.82 -10.38
N MET A 534 3.56 6.13 -10.42
CA MET A 534 2.20 6.66 -10.50
C MET A 534 1.54 6.24 -11.83
N PRO A 535 0.22 5.96 -11.86
CA PRO A 535 -0.50 5.63 -13.09
C PRO A 535 -0.36 6.69 -14.20
N SER A 536 -0.23 7.96 -13.84
CA SER A 536 0.00 9.08 -14.77
C SER A 536 1.38 9.06 -15.45
N SER A 537 2.29 8.22 -14.99
CA SER A 537 3.69 8.15 -15.40
C SER A 537 3.98 6.88 -16.22
N ARG A 538 2.95 6.22 -16.75
CA ARG A 538 3.06 4.90 -17.40
C ARG A 538 4.15 4.82 -18.47
N GLU A 539 4.29 5.85 -19.29
CA GLU A 539 5.33 5.97 -20.31
C GLU A 539 6.76 5.87 -19.76
N LYS A 540 6.99 6.18 -18.47
CA LYS A 540 8.33 6.11 -17.84
C LYS A 540 8.75 4.70 -17.42
N TYR A 541 7.81 3.78 -17.21
CA TYR A 541 8.10 2.43 -16.70
C TYR A 541 7.64 1.31 -17.63
N GLU A 542 7.01 1.65 -18.76
CA GLU A 542 6.85 0.72 -19.87
C GLU A 542 8.20 0.33 -20.46
N ASN A 543 8.34 -0.95 -20.76
CA ASN A 543 9.60 -1.53 -21.22
C ASN A 543 9.57 -1.70 -22.75
N GLY A 544 9.98 -0.65 -23.46
CA GLY A 544 10.00 -0.60 -24.92
C GLY A 544 10.93 -1.63 -25.55
N THR A 545 10.64 -1.98 -26.80
CA THR A 545 11.46 -2.86 -27.64
C THR A 545 11.90 -2.10 -28.89
N TYR A 546 13.18 -2.15 -29.23
CA TYR A 546 13.75 -1.32 -30.28
C TYR A 546 14.41 -2.15 -31.38
N TYR A 547 14.21 -1.74 -32.63
CA TYR A 547 14.92 -2.30 -33.77
C TYR A 547 16.40 -1.90 -33.73
N VAL A 548 17.29 -2.85 -34.00
CA VAL A 548 18.74 -2.67 -34.09
C VAL A 548 19.18 -2.98 -35.52
N SER A 549 19.83 -2.03 -36.18
CA SER A 549 20.35 -2.22 -37.55
C SER A 549 21.49 -3.25 -37.57
N GLU A 550 21.67 -3.91 -38.72
CA GLU A 550 22.58 -5.07 -38.91
C GLU A 550 24.09 -4.76 -38.70
N ASN A 551 24.46 -3.53 -38.29
CA ASN A 551 25.85 -3.15 -37.98
C ASN A 551 25.95 -2.34 -36.66
N PRO A 552 25.89 -3.00 -35.49
CA PRO A 552 26.08 -2.35 -34.19
C PRO A 552 27.56 -2.27 -33.75
N ILE A 553 28.53 -2.52 -34.63
CA ILE A 553 29.96 -2.42 -34.29
C ILE A 553 30.38 -0.95 -34.28
N SER A 554 29.95 -0.25 -33.25
CA SER A 554 30.58 0.99 -32.83
C SER A 554 31.64 0.62 -31.81
N LEU A 555 32.92 0.90 -32.10
CA LEU A 555 34.03 0.70 -31.16
C LEU A 555 33.66 1.32 -29.81
N CYS A 556 33.57 0.52 -28.74
CA CYS A 556 33.40 1.06 -27.40
C CYS A 556 34.65 1.86 -27.05
N ASN A 557 34.48 3.17 -26.87
CA ASN A 557 35.57 3.99 -26.39
C ASN A 557 35.88 3.61 -24.93
N LYS A 558 37.14 3.73 -24.54
CA LYS A 558 37.61 3.36 -23.19
C LYS A 558 36.80 4.04 -22.07
N GLU A 559 36.32 5.25 -22.31
CA GLU A 559 35.50 6.01 -21.36
C GLU A 559 34.14 5.37 -21.07
N THR A 560 33.44 4.89 -22.10
CA THR A 560 32.13 4.25 -21.93
C THR A 560 32.25 2.92 -21.19
N LYS A 561 33.27 2.13 -21.52
CA LYS A 561 33.59 0.89 -20.80
C LYS A 561 33.91 1.15 -19.33
N ASN A 562 34.71 2.18 -19.03
CA ASN A 562 35.01 2.57 -17.66
C ASN A 562 33.75 3.00 -16.89
N LYS A 563 32.84 3.75 -17.54
CA LYS A 563 31.58 4.18 -16.93
C LYS A 563 30.66 2.99 -16.65
N TYR A 564 30.57 2.05 -17.59
CA TYR A 564 29.82 0.80 -17.43
C TYR A 564 30.32 -0.02 -16.23
N ASN A 565 31.63 -0.28 -16.16
CA ASN A 565 32.23 -1.02 -15.06
C ASN A 565 31.99 -0.34 -13.71
N ARG A 566 32.13 0.99 -13.66
CA ARG A 566 31.86 1.77 -12.45
C ARG A 566 30.39 1.65 -11.99
N GLN A 567 29.44 1.59 -12.92
CA GLN A 567 28.03 1.39 -12.56
C GLN A 567 27.77 -0.01 -12.01
N ILE A 568 28.44 -1.04 -12.54
CA ILE A 568 28.37 -2.40 -12.00
C ILE A 568 28.95 -2.45 -10.58
N GLU A 569 30.12 -1.85 -10.35
CA GLU A 569 30.71 -1.74 -9.01
C GLU A 569 29.74 -1.06 -8.03
N GLN A 570 29.09 0.04 -8.45
CA GLN A 570 28.06 0.71 -7.65
C GLN A 570 26.85 -0.18 -7.35
N LEU A 571 26.40 -1.00 -8.29
CA LEU A 571 25.31 -1.94 -8.06
C LEU A 571 25.72 -3.08 -7.12
N ILE A 572 26.97 -3.55 -7.18
CA ILE A 572 27.53 -4.54 -6.27
C ILE A 572 27.65 -3.97 -4.85
N GLU A 573 28.24 -2.78 -4.69
CA GLU A 573 28.32 -2.09 -3.40
C GLU A 573 26.91 -1.91 -2.82
N ARG A 574 25.97 -1.46 -3.65
CA ARG A 574 24.59 -1.27 -3.25
C ARG A 574 23.92 -2.56 -2.77
N VAL A 575 24.06 -3.68 -3.49
CA VAL A 575 23.41 -4.94 -3.07
C VAL A 575 23.97 -5.46 -1.75
N ILE A 576 25.24 -5.16 -1.45
CA ILE A 576 25.87 -5.52 -0.17
C ILE A 576 25.42 -4.57 0.95
N GLU A 577 25.36 -3.26 0.69
CA GLU A 577 24.99 -2.25 1.69
C GLU A 577 23.51 -2.24 2.04
N GLU A 578 22.63 -2.58 1.10
CA GLU A 578 21.18 -2.62 1.32
C GLU A 578 20.69 -3.93 1.96
N ALA A 579 21.59 -4.85 2.31
CA ALA A 579 21.25 -6.08 3.03
C ALA A 579 20.69 -5.77 4.42
N VAL A 580 19.48 -6.24 4.69
CA VAL A 580 18.75 -6.05 5.94
C VAL A 580 18.89 -7.31 6.80
N TRP A 581 19.48 -7.15 7.97
CA TRP A 581 19.73 -8.23 8.92
C TRP A 581 18.72 -8.20 10.06
N ASN A 582 18.22 -9.36 10.47
CA ASN A 582 17.47 -9.45 11.73
C ASN A 582 18.34 -9.06 12.93
N GLN A 583 17.73 -8.86 14.10
CA GLN A 583 18.43 -8.39 15.31
C GLN A 583 19.59 -9.30 15.74
N GLU A 584 19.45 -10.61 15.56
CA GLU A 584 20.47 -11.60 15.93
C GLU A 584 21.51 -11.84 14.82
N ARG A 585 21.39 -11.16 13.67
CA ARG A 585 22.20 -11.35 12.46
C ARG A 585 22.27 -12.82 11.98
N THR A 586 21.19 -13.56 12.20
CA THR A 586 21.05 -14.96 11.77
C THR A 586 20.27 -15.10 10.46
N GLU A 587 19.63 -14.02 10.00
CA GLU A 587 18.88 -13.95 8.75
C GLU A 587 19.18 -12.64 8.03
N VAL A 588 19.11 -12.68 6.69
CA VAL A 588 19.32 -11.53 5.82
C VAL A 588 18.26 -11.49 4.72
N ASN A 589 17.76 -10.29 4.39
CA ASN A 589 16.81 -10.05 3.31
C ASN A 589 17.06 -8.66 2.67
N TRP A 590 16.30 -8.30 1.64
CA TRP A 590 16.32 -6.98 1.01
C TRP A 590 14.89 -6.47 0.82
N CYS A 591 14.77 -5.15 0.62
CA CYS A 591 13.54 -4.54 0.13
C CYS A 591 13.40 -4.81 -1.37
N GLN A 592 12.17 -5.05 -1.83
CA GLN A 592 11.84 -5.30 -3.22
C GLN A 592 10.50 -4.65 -3.57
N THR A 593 10.43 -4.01 -4.74
CA THR A 593 9.18 -3.63 -5.39
C THR A 593 8.51 -4.87 -5.98
N LYS A 594 7.30 -5.20 -5.55
CA LYS A 594 6.48 -6.28 -6.11
C LYS A 594 5.36 -5.68 -6.95
N LEU A 595 5.30 -6.07 -8.22
CA LEU A 595 4.25 -5.67 -9.15
C LEU A 595 3.19 -6.78 -9.26
N SER A 596 1.91 -6.42 -9.25
CA SER A 596 0.81 -7.30 -9.68
C SER A 596 0.37 -6.91 -11.09
N THR A 597 0.12 -7.91 -11.93
CA THR A 597 -0.17 -7.74 -13.37
C THR A 597 -1.64 -7.95 -13.74
N GLU A 598 -2.50 -8.46 -12.86
CA GLU A 598 -3.82 -8.94 -13.29
C GLU A 598 -4.87 -7.81 -13.33
N LYS A 599 -4.88 -6.97 -14.38
CA LYS A 599 -5.87 -5.93 -14.76
C LYS A 599 -5.39 -4.47 -14.62
N GLN A 600 -4.70 -4.09 -13.55
CA GLN A 600 -3.98 -2.81 -13.42
C GLN A 600 -2.66 -3.07 -12.69
N MET A 601 -1.59 -2.37 -13.11
CA MET A 601 -0.27 -2.44 -12.46
C MET A 601 -0.39 -1.91 -11.03
N THR A 602 -0.51 -2.82 -10.06
CA THR A 602 -0.42 -2.47 -8.64
C THR A 602 0.98 -2.76 -8.14
N TRP A 603 1.47 -1.98 -7.18
CA TRP A 603 2.79 -2.19 -6.62
C TRP A 603 2.80 -2.02 -5.11
N ASN A 604 3.67 -2.77 -4.45
CA ASN A 604 4.04 -2.56 -3.06
C ASN A 604 5.55 -2.76 -2.89
N ILE A 605 6.10 -2.33 -1.75
CA ILE A 605 7.48 -2.60 -1.38
C ILE A 605 7.44 -3.51 -0.15
N GLY A 606 8.24 -4.59 -0.16
CA GLY A 606 8.31 -5.54 0.95
C GLY A 606 9.54 -6.42 0.87
N ALA A 607 9.66 -7.36 1.80
CA ALA A 607 10.76 -8.32 1.84
C ALA A 607 10.73 -9.28 0.64
N MET A 608 11.89 -9.76 0.20
CA MET A 608 11.98 -10.76 -0.86
C MET A 608 11.42 -12.11 -0.37
N GLY A 609 10.78 -12.85 -1.29
CA GLY A 609 10.38 -14.24 -1.05
C GLY A 609 11.56 -15.21 -1.13
N MET A 610 11.31 -16.51 -1.00
CA MET A 610 12.34 -17.56 -1.04
C MET A 610 12.75 -17.96 -2.47
N TYR A 611 11.86 -17.84 -3.44
CA TYR A 611 11.99 -18.48 -4.75
C TYR A 611 13.01 -17.82 -5.69
N LEU A 612 13.44 -18.57 -6.70
CA LEU A 612 14.58 -18.21 -7.56
C LEU A 612 14.37 -16.92 -8.37
N TYR A 613 13.15 -16.68 -8.87
CA TYR A 613 12.86 -15.63 -9.83
C TYR A 613 13.22 -14.24 -9.30
N SER A 614 12.72 -13.90 -8.12
CA SER A 614 12.91 -12.57 -7.52
C SER A 614 13.21 -12.63 -6.03
N GLY A 615 13.58 -13.81 -5.51
CA GLY A 615 13.74 -14.09 -4.09
C GLY A 615 15.15 -14.54 -3.68
N LEU A 616 15.26 -15.00 -2.44
CA LEU A 616 16.51 -15.31 -1.74
C LEU A 616 17.30 -16.47 -2.37
N ALA A 617 16.65 -17.44 -3.01
CA ALA A 617 17.36 -18.48 -3.78
C ALA A 617 18.16 -17.89 -4.95
N GLY A 618 17.60 -16.89 -5.64
CA GLY A 618 18.31 -16.15 -6.68
C GLY A 618 19.45 -15.30 -6.12
N MET A 619 19.25 -14.71 -4.94
CA MET A 619 20.31 -13.99 -4.23
C MET A 619 21.45 -14.92 -3.81
N LEU A 620 21.16 -16.16 -3.40
CA LEU A 620 22.19 -17.14 -3.07
C LEU A 620 23.06 -17.46 -4.30
N LEU A 621 22.47 -17.57 -5.50
CA LEU A 621 23.23 -17.72 -6.75
C LEU A 621 24.12 -16.51 -7.02
N LEU A 622 23.59 -15.29 -6.89
CA LEU A 622 24.36 -14.07 -7.07
C LEU A 622 25.54 -13.98 -6.11
N PHE A 623 25.30 -14.22 -4.82
CA PHE A 623 26.35 -14.15 -3.79
C PHE A 623 27.36 -15.29 -3.87
N HIS A 624 26.97 -16.45 -4.42
CA HIS A 624 27.92 -17.50 -4.77
C HIS A 624 28.97 -17.00 -5.76
N GLU A 625 28.53 -16.29 -6.81
CA GLU A 625 29.45 -15.73 -7.81
C GLU A 625 30.25 -14.56 -7.26
N LEU A 626 29.60 -13.60 -6.57
CA LEU A 626 30.30 -12.45 -6.00
C LEU A 626 31.46 -12.88 -5.09
N LYS A 627 31.28 -13.96 -4.33
CA LYS A 627 32.33 -14.53 -3.48
C LYS A 627 33.57 -14.97 -4.28
N GLN A 628 33.41 -15.42 -5.53
CA GLN A 628 34.54 -15.81 -6.39
C GLN A 628 35.32 -14.59 -6.93
N PHE A 629 34.64 -13.46 -7.11
CA PHE A 629 35.25 -12.22 -7.64
C PHE A 629 35.79 -11.28 -6.57
N SER A 630 35.16 -11.27 -5.38
CA SER A 630 35.47 -10.34 -4.29
C SER A 630 35.61 -11.08 -2.98
N TYR A 631 36.82 -11.04 -2.40
CA TYR A 631 37.13 -11.60 -1.08
C TYR A 631 36.70 -10.65 0.06
N SER A 632 35.48 -10.11 -0.01
CA SER A 632 34.92 -9.28 1.05
C SER A 632 34.29 -10.15 2.13
N GLU A 633 34.68 -9.96 3.39
CA GLU A 633 34.11 -10.65 4.55
C GLU A 633 32.57 -10.51 4.60
N LYS A 634 32.05 -9.34 4.21
CA LYS A 634 30.60 -9.09 4.12
C LYS A 634 29.90 -9.99 3.09
N VAL A 635 30.53 -10.22 1.94
CA VAL A 635 29.96 -11.08 0.88
C VAL A 635 29.91 -12.53 1.36
N GLU A 636 30.96 -12.99 2.06
CA GLU A 636 30.97 -14.33 2.63
C GLU A 636 29.91 -14.50 3.74
N GLU A 637 29.79 -13.52 4.64
CA GLU A 637 28.78 -13.52 5.71
C GLU A 637 27.36 -13.64 5.13
N ILE A 638 27.03 -12.83 4.11
CA ILE A 638 25.74 -12.88 3.42
C ILE A 638 25.54 -14.25 2.75
N TYR A 639 26.52 -14.73 1.98
CA TYR A 639 26.44 -16.02 1.28
C TYR A 639 26.14 -17.19 2.23
N TYR A 640 26.92 -17.32 3.32
CA TYR A 640 26.73 -18.42 4.27
C TYR A 640 25.42 -18.29 5.05
N THR A 641 24.94 -17.06 5.30
CA THR A 641 23.63 -16.84 5.93
C THR A 641 22.50 -17.27 5.00
N LEU A 642 22.52 -16.84 3.73
CA LEU A 642 21.56 -17.26 2.71
C LEU A 642 21.55 -18.79 2.54
N GLN A 643 22.72 -19.43 2.52
CA GLN A 643 22.85 -20.89 2.44
C GLN A 643 22.12 -21.56 3.61
N LYS A 644 22.37 -21.12 4.85
CA LYS A 644 21.71 -21.66 6.04
C LYS A 644 20.20 -21.43 6.01
N MET A 645 19.75 -20.25 5.59
CA MET A 645 18.33 -19.93 5.47
C MET A 645 17.62 -20.86 4.50
N LEU A 646 18.21 -21.11 3.33
CA LEU A 646 17.62 -21.99 2.31
C LEU A 646 17.54 -23.45 2.79
N PHE A 647 18.59 -23.96 3.44
CA PHE A 647 18.58 -25.30 4.05
C PHE A 647 17.50 -25.42 5.14
N ARG A 648 17.43 -24.44 6.06
CA ARG A 648 16.41 -24.41 7.12
C ARG A 648 14.98 -24.30 6.55
N TYR A 649 14.78 -23.61 5.43
CA TYR A 649 13.49 -23.56 4.74
C TYR A 649 13.07 -24.95 4.26
N SER A 650 14.00 -25.70 3.66
CA SER A 650 13.77 -27.09 3.23
C SER A 650 13.44 -28.00 4.42
N ASP A 651 14.16 -27.87 5.53
CA ASP A 651 13.91 -28.66 6.75
C ASP A 651 12.51 -28.37 7.32
N LYS A 652 12.12 -27.11 7.46
CA LYS A 652 10.79 -26.71 7.94
C LYS A 652 9.66 -27.15 6.99
N GLY A 653 9.89 -27.08 5.69
CA GLY A 653 8.94 -27.55 4.69
C GLY A 653 8.70 -29.07 4.75
N MET A 654 9.74 -29.83 5.11
CA MET A 654 9.64 -31.27 5.34
C MET A 654 8.84 -31.62 6.60
N GLU A 655 8.94 -30.80 7.65
CA GLU A 655 8.11 -30.93 8.86
C GLU A 655 6.63 -30.68 8.57
N SER A 656 6.32 -29.63 7.80
CA SER A 656 4.96 -29.28 7.40
C SER A 656 4.93 -28.38 6.18
N ILE A 657 4.06 -28.71 5.22
CA ILE A 657 3.78 -27.88 4.03
C ILE A 657 3.19 -26.51 4.37
N ASN A 658 2.63 -26.33 5.58
CA ASN A 658 2.13 -25.02 6.03
C ASN A 658 3.25 -24.03 6.36
N ASN A 659 4.51 -24.48 6.43
CA ASN A 659 5.68 -23.63 6.62
C ASN A 659 6.21 -23.04 5.30
N LEU A 660 5.62 -23.39 4.17
CA LEU A 660 6.00 -22.92 2.84
C LEU A 660 5.35 -21.57 2.52
N GLN A 661 5.98 -20.79 1.64
CA GLN A 661 5.43 -19.50 1.20
C GLN A 661 4.27 -19.64 0.21
N SER A 662 4.23 -20.75 -0.54
CA SER A 662 3.16 -21.03 -1.49
C SER A 662 3.04 -22.54 -1.76
N ASP A 663 1.97 -22.92 -2.44
CA ASP A 663 1.76 -24.26 -3.00
C ASP A 663 2.21 -24.38 -4.48
N ALA A 664 2.93 -23.38 -5.00
CA ALA A 664 3.43 -23.36 -6.37
C ALA A 664 4.57 -24.35 -6.56
N THR A 665 4.64 -25.00 -7.72
CA THR A 665 5.69 -25.98 -8.05
C THR A 665 6.63 -25.53 -9.17
N GLY A 666 6.52 -24.28 -9.63
CA GLY A 666 7.32 -23.74 -10.74
C GLY A 666 8.85 -23.82 -10.60
N ALA A 667 9.56 -23.78 -11.73
CA ALA A 667 11.02 -23.84 -11.78
C ALA A 667 11.69 -22.53 -11.36
N TYR A 668 10.97 -21.40 -11.38
CA TYR A 668 11.50 -20.08 -11.03
C TYR A 668 10.72 -19.47 -9.86
N ASP A 669 9.42 -19.72 -9.76
CA ASP A 669 8.54 -19.22 -8.70
C ASP A 669 7.71 -20.37 -8.11
N GLY A 670 8.21 -20.98 -7.03
CA GLY A 670 7.61 -22.17 -6.43
C GLY A 670 8.65 -23.13 -5.87
N GLU A 671 8.21 -24.24 -5.29
CA GLU A 671 9.07 -25.15 -4.52
C GLU A 671 10.12 -25.86 -5.38
N SER A 672 9.86 -26.11 -6.66
CA SER A 672 10.88 -26.68 -7.56
C SER A 672 11.98 -25.68 -7.88
N SER A 673 11.76 -24.37 -7.73
CA SER A 673 12.80 -23.36 -7.92
C SER A 673 13.92 -23.47 -6.87
N ILE A 674 13.60 -23.95 -5.67
CA ILE A 674 14.57 -24.22 -4.60
C ILE A 674 15.44 -25.42 -4.99
N VAL A 675 14.82 -26.50 -5.47
CA VAL A 675 15.53 -27.67 -6.03
C VAL A 675 16.43 -27.23 -7.20
N TYR A 676 15.93 -26.36 -8.07
CA TYR A 676 16.69 -25.90 -9.22
C TYR A 676 17.92 -25.07 -8.80
N ALA A 677 17.76 -24.16 -7.84
CA ALA A 677 18.87 -23.39 -7.29
C ALA A 677 19.94 -24.30 -6.66
N TYR A 678 19.53 -25.34 -5.92
CA TYR A 678 20.47 -26.33 -5.38
C TYR A 678 21.23 -27.09 -6.48
N LEU A 679 20.55 -27.50 -7.55
CA LEU A 679 21.21 -28.16 -8.68
C LEU A 679 22.23 -27.24 -9.36
N ILE A 680 21.90 -25.97 -9.59
CA ILE A 680 22.82 -24.99 -10.18
C ILE A 680 24.04 -24.80 -9.26
N LEU A 681 23.83 -24.64 -7.95
CA LEU A 681 24.91 -24.50 -6.98
C LEU A 681 25.77 -25.76 -6.88
N TYR A 682 25.18 -26.95 -6.97
CA TYR A 682 25.92 -28.21 -7.02
C TYR A 682 26.76 -28.30 -8.30
N GLU A 683 26.21 -27.94 -9.46
CA GLU A 683 26.92 -27.95 -10.74
C GLU A 683 28.16 -27.06 -10.71
N LYS A 684 28.05 -25.87 -10.09
CA LYS A 684 29.13 -24.88 -9.97
C LYS A 684 30.14 -25.20 -8.87
N SER A 685 29.68 -25.53 -7.67
CA SER A 685 30.56 -25.69 -6.49
C SER A 685 31.04 -27.12 -6.24
N LYS A 686 30.35 -28.11 -6.83
CA LYS A 686 30.48 -29.55 -6.52
C LYS A 686 30.26 -29.91 -5.03
N ASP A 687 29.66 -29.00 -4.25
CA ASP A 687 29.32 -29.26 -2.85
C ASP A 687 28.11 -30.21 -2.75
N ILE A 688 28.38 -31.44 -2.34
CA ILE A 688 27.39 -32.52 -2.24
C ILE A 688 26.20 -32.19 -1.32
N ARG A 689 26.34 -31.23 -0.40
CA ARG A 689 25.23 -30.81 0.46
C ARG A 689 24.07 -30.29 -0.36
N TYR A 690 24.33 -29.51 -1.41
CA TYR A 690 23.27 -28.99 -2.27
C TYR A 690 22.49 -30.10 -2.97
N LEU A 691 23.18 -31.13 -3.50
CA LEU A 691 22.50 -32.27 -4.11
C LEU A 691 21.62 -33.01 -3.10
N LYS A 692 22.11 -33.25 -1.87
CA LYS A 692 21.33 -33.88 -0.81
C LYS A 692 20.07 -33.09 -0.45
N TYR A 693 20.19 -31.76 -0.33
CA TYR A 693 19.04 -30.91 -0.07
C TYR A 693 18.08 -30.83 -1.27
N ALA A 694 18.57 -30.96 -2.51
CA ALA A 694 17.71 -31.09 -3.68
C ALA A 694 16.87 -32.39 -3.61
N GLU A 695 17.48 -33.52 -3.26
CA GLU A 695 16.79 -34.81 -3.06
C GLU A 695 15.84 -34.82 -1.84
N GLN A 696 16.10 -33.99 -0.84
CA GLN A 696 15.18 -33.79 0.28
C GLN A 696 13.99 -32.92 -0.13
N HIS A 697 14.24 -31.74 -0.70
CA HIS A 697 13.21 -30.74 -1.01
C HIS A 697 12.26 -31.22 -2.11
N VAL A 698 12.71 -32.08 -3.03
CA VAL A 698 11.84 -32.65 -4.07
C VAL A 698 10.68 -33.49 -3.49
N GLN A 699 10.81 -34.03 -2.29
CA GLN A 699 9.72 -34.74 -1.60
C GLN A 699 8.58 -33.79 -1.19
N ILE A 700 8.86 -32.49 -1.04
CA ILE A 700 7.86 -31.45 -0.85
C ILE A 700 7.13 -31.21 -2.18
N VAL A 701 7.90 -31.05 -3.27
CA VAL A 701 7.35 -30.86 -4.62
C VAL A 701 6.40 -32.00 -4.99
N GLU A 702 6.78 -33.26 -4.73
CA GLU A 702 5.94 -34.45 -4.98
C GLU A 702 4.56 -34.34 -4.32
N LYS A 703 4.49 -33.80 -3.09
CA LYS A 703 3.23 -33.61 -2.35
C LYS A 703 2.36 -32.47 -2.87
N LEU A 704 2.95 -31.53 -3.62
CA LEU A 704 2.28 -30.33 -4.10
C LEU A 704 1.81 -30.43 -5.55
N ILE A 705 2.38 -31.32 -6.36
CA ILE A 705 2.06 -31.46 -7.80
C ILE A 705 0.55 -31.59 -8.05
N ASP A 706 -0.16 -32.42 -7.28
CA ASP A 706 -1.62 -32.60 -7.42
C ASP A 706 -2.45 -31.40 -6.92
N ARG A 707 -1.86 -30.54 -6.08
CA ARG A 707 -2.53 -29.37 -5.49
C ARG A 707 -2.38 -28.12 -6.36
N ASP A 708 -1.26 -28.04 -7.08
CA ASP A 708 -0.97 -26.89 -7.92
C ASP A 708 -1.90 -26.83 -9.13
N LYS A 709 -2.46 -25.63 -9.34
CA LYS A 709 -3.36 -25.33 -10.47
C LYS A 709 -2.66 -24.55 -11.57
N ARG A 710 -1.39 -24.21 -11.40
CA ARG A 710 -0.56 -23.57 -12.42
C ARG A 710 0.09 -24.64 -13.29
N TYR A 711 0.13 -24.38 -14.59
CA TYR A 711 0.62 -25.34 -15.59
C TYR A 711 1.93 -24.93 -16.26
N ASP A 712 2.38 -23.69 -16.06
CA ASP A 712 3.49 -23.13 -16.81
C ASP A 712 4.89 -23.48 -16.25
N MET A 713 5.93 -23.05 -16.96
CA MET A 713 7.34 -23.27 -16.59
C MET A 713 7.75 -22.42 -15.38
N LEU A 714 7.27 -21.18 -15.32
CA LEU A 714 7.69 -20.23 -14.30
C LEU A 714 7.22 -20.66 -12.91
N SER A 715 5.92 -20.91 -12.79
CA SER A 715 5.17 -21.00 -11.54
C SER A 715 4.43 -22.32 -11.31
N GLY A 716 4.37 -23.18 -12.34
CA GLY A 716 3.55 -24.39 -12.31
C GLY A 716 4.26 -25.71 -12.59
N ASN A 717 3.43 -26.73 -12.82
CA ASN A 717 3.85 -28.13 -12.92
C ASN A 717 4.75 -28.46 -14.13
N ALA A 718 4.77 -27.67 -15.22
CA ALA A 718 5.78 -27.86 -16.26
C ALA A 718 7.19 -27.51 -15.75
N GLY A 719 7.30 -26.47 -14.94
CA GLY A 719 8.54 -26.12 -14.25
C GLY A 719 9.01 -27.24 -13.32
N ALA A 720 8.09 -27.81 -12.54
CA ALA A 720 8.38 -28.97 -11.69
C ALA A 720 8.94 -30.14 -12.50
N ALA A 721 8.26 -30.52 -13.59
CA ALA A 721 8.70 -31.62 -14.45
C ALA A 721 10.10 -31.38 -15.03
N TYR A 722 10.39 -30.16 -15.50
CA TYR A 722 11.71 -29.80 -16.01
C TYR A 722 12.82 -29.96 -14.95
N VAL A 723 12.59 -29.50 -13.72
CA VAL A 723 13.57 -29.61 -12.63
C VAL A 723 13.74 -31.05 -12.16
N LEU A 724 12.65 -31.83 -12.08
CA LEU A 724 12.69 -33.25 -11.75
C LEU A 724 13.52 -34.07 -12.74
N LEU A 725 13.42 -33.76 -14.04
CA LEU A 725 14.22 -34.41 -15.09
C LEU A 725 15.71 -34.05 -14.99
N LYS A 726 16.04 -32.82 -14.60
CA LYS A 726 17.42 -32.45 -14.26
C LYS A 726 17.94 -33.22 -13.05
N LEU A 727 17.14 -33.33 -11.99
CA LEU A 727 17.51 -34.11 -10.80
C LEU A 727 17.71 -35.59 -11.15
N TYR A 728 16.85 -36.16 -12.00
CA TYR A 728 17.00 -37.50 -12.55
C TYR A 728 18.35 -37.68 -13.27
N LYS A 729 18.76 -36.74 -14.12
CA LYS A 729 20.05 -36.80 -14.83
C LYS A 729 21.26 -36.80 -13.89
N HIS A 730 21.19 -36.06 -12.78
CA HIS A 730 22.27 -36.01 -11.80
C HIS A 730 22.36 -37.24 -10.89
N THR A 731 21.23 -37.88 -10.61
CA THR A 731 21.15 -38.96 -9.59
C THR A 731 20.94 -40.36 -10.18
N GLY A 732 20.38 -40.46 -11.39
CA GLY A 732 19.93 -41.71 -11.99
C GLY A 732 18.68 -42.32 -11.33
N ASN A 733 18.07 -41.65 -10.34
CA ASN A 733 16.95 -42.19 -9.57
C ASN A 733 15.63 -42.07 -10.36
N SER A 734 15.10 -43.21 -10.82
CA SER A 734 13.89 -43.29 -11.65
C SER A 734 12.62 -42.78 -10.98
N GLN A 735 12.58 -42.59 -9.66
CA GLN A 735 11.45 -41.97 -8.97
C GLN A 735 11.22 -40.53 -9.47
N TYR A 736 12.29 -39.76 -9.71
CA TYR A 736 12.15 -38.38 -10.19
C TYR A 736 11.58 -38.32 -11.60
N LEU A 737 11.95 -39.28 -12.47
CA LEU A 737 11.34 -39.45 -13.79
C LEU A 737 9.84 -39.77 -13.67
N TYR A 738 9.47 -40.67 -12.75
CA TYR A 738 8.06 -41.02 -12.51
C TYR A 738 7.24 -39.81 -12.04
N ILE A 739 7.75 -39.02 -11.09
CA ILE A 739 7.07 -37.81 -10.61
C ILE A 739 6.94 -36.77 -11.75
N ALA A 740 7.96 -36.64 -12.60
CA ALA A 740 7.88 -35.77 -13.78
C ALA A 740 6.78 -36.23 -14.76
N GLU A 741 6.61 -37.55 -14.96
CA GLU A 741 5.50 -38.09 -15.74
C GLU A 741 4.14 -37.71 -15.13
N GLN A 742 3.99 -37.78 -13.81
CA GLN A 742 2.75 -37.40 -13.12
C GLN A 742 2.41 -35.92 -13.31
N ALA A 743 3.39 -35.03 -13.15
CA ALA A 743 3.21 -33.60 -13.38
C ALA A 743 2.69 -33.31 -14.80
N ILE A 744 3.28 -33.92 -15.82
CA ILE A 744 2.86 -33.74 -17.21
C ILE A 744 1.50 -34.40 -17.50
N GLU A 745 1.16 -35.51 -16.85
CA GLU A 745 -0.18 -36.11 -16.97
C GLU A 745 -1.29 -35.20 -16.43
N ILE A 746 -1.02 -34.45 -15.35
CA ILE A 746 -1.95 -33.42 -14.84
C ILE A 746 -2.15 -32.32 -15.86
N LEU A 747 -1.06 -31.84 -16.48
CA LEU A 747 -1.14 -30.86 -17.57
C LEU A 747 -1.97 -31.39 -18.72
N GLN A 748 -1.73 -32.64 -19.15
CA GLN A 748 -2.45 -33.26 -20.25
C GLN A 748 -3.97 -33.32 -19.98
N LYS A 749 -4.37 -33.69 -18.76
CA LYS A 749 -5.79 -33.74 -18.33
C LYS A 749 -6.47 -32.37 -18.33
N ASN A 750 -5.72 -31.30 -18.07
CA ASN A 750 -6.23 -29.92 -18.00
C ASN A 750 -5.92 -29.10 -19.27
N SER A 751 -5.50 -29.75 -20.35
CA SER A 751 -5.23 -29.07 -21.62
C SER A 751 -6.52 -28.59 -22.29
N GLU A 752 -6.47 -27.41 -22.90
CA GLU A 752 -7.58 -26.86 -23.66
C GLU A 752 -7.33 -27.00 -25.17
N LYS A 753 -8.28 -27.61 -25.87
CA LYS A 753 -8.23 -27.68 -27.33
C LYS A 753 -8.41 -26.30 -27.95
N GLN A 754 -7.52 -25.98 -28.87
CA GLN A 754 -7.57 -24.76 -29.68
C GLN A 754 -7.99 -25.11 -31.11
N GLN A 755 -8.11 -24.11 -31.99
CA GLN A 755 -8.38 -24.38 -33.41
C GLN A 755 -7.30 -25.27 -34.05
N LYS A 756 -6.05 -25.13 -33.59
CA LYS A 756 -4.93 -26.01 -33.90
C LYS A 756 -4.22 -26.36 -32.60
N GLY A 757 -4.07 -27.64 -32.31
CA GLY A 757 -3.32 -28.09 -31.13
C GLY A 757 -4.00 -27.81 -29.79
N ILE A 758 -3.18 -27.75 -28.73
CA ILE A 758 -3.61 -27.55 -27.34
C ILE A 758 -2.81 -26.45 -26.64
N GLY A 759 -3.37 -25.88 -25.59
CA GLY A 759 -2.68 -24.94 -24.70
C GLY A 759 -3.32 -24.85 -23.33
N TRP A 760 -2.77 -23.99 -22.47
CA TRP A 760 -3.24 -23.75 -21.11
C TRP A 760 -3.40 -22.25 -20.87
N ARG A 761 -4.55 -21.83 -20.33
CA ARG A 761 -4.78 -20.44 -19.95
C ARG A 761 -4.18 -20.16 -18.57
N ILE A 762 -3.48 -19.04 -18.46
CA ILE A 762 -3.01 -18.49 -17.19
C ILE A 762 -3.93 -17.35 -16.72
N VAL A 763 -4.58 -16.68 -17.66
CA VAL A 763 -5.56 -15.61 -17.40
C VAL A 763 -6.85 -15.99 -18.14
N ASP A 764 -7.98 -16.03 -17.43
CA ASP A 764 -9.25 -16.58 -17.95
C ASP A 764 -9.68 -15.97 -19.29
N ASP A 765 -9.47 -14.66 -19.44
CA ASP A 765 -9.87 -13.86 -20.60
C ASP A 765 -8.86 -13.87 -21.76
N LEU A 766 -7.71 -14.54 -21.61
CA LEU A 766 -6.66 -14.59 -22.63
C LEU A 766 -6.51 -16.00 -23.21
N PRO A 767 -6.28 -16.13 -24.53
CA PRO A 767 -5.87 -17.39 -25.13
C PRO A 767 -4.55 -17.92 -24.53
N PRO A 768 -4.25 -19.23 -24.65
CA PRO A 768 -2.96 -19.78 -24.25
C PRO A 768 -1.77 -19.07 -24.90
N MET A 769 -0.70 -18.84 -24.16
CA MET A 769 0.48 -18.11 -24.65
C MET A 769 1.51 -19.04 -25.31
N SER A 770 2.38 -18.50 -26.17
CA SER A 770 3.49 -19.23 -26.82
C SER A 770 4.84 -19.13 -26.09
N GLY A 771 5.01 -18.16 -25.18
CA GLY A 771 6.29 -17.86 -24.52
C GLY A 771 6.84 -18.97 -23.59
N MET A 772 8.08 -18.81 -23.12
CA MET A 772 8.72 -19.81 -22.25
C MET A 772 8.21 -19.76 -20.81
N ALA A 773 7.97 -18.58 -20.23
CA ALA A 773 7.61 -18.48 -18.82
C ALA A 773 6.19 -19.00 -18.55
N HIS A 774 5.21 -18.51 -19.30
CA HIS A 774 3.77 -18.74 -19.10
C HIS A 774 3.09 -19.47 -20.27
N GLY A 775 3.84 -19.98 -21.23
CA GLY A 775 3.29 -20.50 -22.48
C GLY A 775 3.81 -21.87 -22.91
N ASN A 776 3.36 -22.29 -24.08
CA ASN A 776 3.60 -23.61 -24.64
C ASN A 776 5.08 -23.94 -24.85
N ALA A 777 5.94 -22.95 -25.18
CA ALA A 777 7.37 -23.21 -25.38
C ALA A 777 8.04 -23.78 -24.12
N GLY A 778 7.64 -23.30 -22.94
CA GLY A 778 8.13 -23.82 -21.67
C GLY A 778 7.64 -25.24 -21.42
N ILE A 779 6.38 -25.53 -21.73
CA ILE A 779 5.76 -26.85 -21.52
C ILE A 779 6.33 -27.89 -22.48
N LEU A 780 6.69 -27.49 -23.71
CA LEU A 780 7.27 -28.40 -24.70
C LEU A 780 8.59 -29.04 -24.22
N MET A 781 9.40 -28.31 -23.47
CA MET A 781 10.72 -28.76 -23.01
C MET A 781 10.66 -30.07 -22.20
N PRO A 782 9.97 -30.14 -21.04
CA PRO A 782 9.86 -31.39 -20.29
C PRO A 782 9.09 -32.48 -21.05
N VAL A 783 8.16 -32.14 -21.95
CA VAL A 783 7.43 -33.14 -22.76
C VAL A 783 8.34 -33.83 -23.76
N ILE A 784 9.18 -33.09 -24.48
CA ILE A 784 10.17 -33.65 -25.42
C ILE A 784 11.20 -34.50 -24.67
N GLU A 785 11.65 -34.03 -23.51
CA GLU A 785 12.60 -34.77 -22.69
C GLU A 785 11.99 -36.09 -22.16
N LEU A 786 10.74 -36.06 -21.67
CA LEU A 786 10.03 -37.30 -21.30
C LEU A 786 9.87 -38.25 -22.48
N TRP A 787 9.61 -37.74 -23.68
CA TRP A 787 9.56 -38.57 -24.87
C TRP A 787 10.93 -39.22 -25.18
N LYS A 788 12.03 -38.48 -25.04
CA LYS A 788 13.38 -39.02 -25.19
C LYS A 788 13.67 -40.15 -24.20
N GLU A 789 13.42 -39.91 -22.91
CA GLU A 789 13.78 -40.84 -21.83
C GLU A 789 12.86 -42.07 -21.76
N THR A 790 11.55 -41.90 -22.04
CA THR A 790 10.57 -43.00 -21.89
C THR A 790 10.17 -43.68 -23.21
N ARG A 791 10.39 -43.01 -24.35
CA ARG A 791 9.90 -43.41 -25.69
C ARG A 791 8.39 -43.64 -25.79
N LYS A 792 7.59 -43.19 -24.81
CA LYS A 792 6.13 -43.35 -24.81
C LYS A 792 5.48 -42.46 -25.87
N LYS A 793 4.61 -43.05 -26.71
CA LYS A 793 3.93 -42.38 -27.84
C LYS A 793 3.10 -41.16 -27.40
N LYS A 794 2.46 -41.23 -26.22
CA LYS A 794 1.63 -40.15 -25.66
C LYS A 794 2.36 -38.81 -25.56
N TYR A 795 3.66 -38.81 -25.25
CA TYR A 795 4.46 -37.58 -25.14
C TYR A 795 4.84 -37.02 -26.51
N LYS A 796 5.09 -37.88 -27.51
CA LYS A 796 5.27 -37.45 -28.90
C LYS A 796 4.00 -36.79 -29.44
N GLU A 797 2.84 -37.40 -29.17
CA GLU A 797 1.53 -36.88 -29.59
C GLU A 797 1.20 -35.56 -28.88
N MET A 798 1.48 -35.46 -27.57
CA MET A 798 1.32 -34.21 -26.82
C MET A 798 2.24 -33.11 -27.35
N ALA A 799 3.51 -33.42 -27.64
CA ALA A 799 4.46 -32.47 -28.24
C ALA A 799 3.97 -31.95 -29.61
N GLU A 800 3.40 -32.83 -30.43
CA GLU A 800 2.81 -32.45 -31.72
C GLU A 800 1.70 -31.41 -31.55
N GLU A 801 0.75 -31.65 -30.63
CA GLU A 801 -0.36 -30.73 -30.38
C GLU A 801 0.12 -29.39 -29.81
N ILE A 802 1.11 -29.40 -28.90
CA ILE A 802 1.71 -28.17 -28.36
C ILE A 802 2.37 -27.36 -29.48
N TRP A 803 3.19 -28.01 -30.30
CA TRP A 803 3.91 -27.36 -31.39
C TRP A 803 2.97 -26.84 -32.48
N GLN A 804 1.89 -27.56 -32.80
CA GLN A 804 0.90 -27.12 -33.79
C GLN A 804 0.18 -25.84 -33.35
N TYR A 805 -0.12 -25.69 -32.06
CA TYR A 805 -0.67 -24.45 -31.54
C TYR A 805 0.34 -23.31 -31.67
N GLU A 806 1.60 -23.52 -31.27
CA GLU A 806 2.64 -22.49 -31.41
C GLU A 806 2.90 -22.09 -32.86
N GLU A 807 2.98 -23.04 -33.79
CA GLU A 807 3.13 -22.75 -35.23
C GLU A 807 1.92 -21.97 -35.76
N SER A 808 0.72 -22.17 -35.19
CA SER A 808 -0.47 -21.40 -35.58
C SER A 808 -0.41 -19.93 -35.18
N LEU A 809 0.40 -19.59 -34.17
CA LEU A 809 0.62 -18.23 -33.71
C LEU A 809 1.75 -17.53 -34.45
N TYR A 810 2.53 -18.23 -35.29
CA TYR A 810 3.59 -17.60 -36.07
C TYR A 810 3.00 -16.78 -37.23
N ASP A 811 3.23 -15.47 -37.22
CA ASP A 811 2.82 -14.56 -38.27
C ASP A 811 4.02 -14.15 -39.14
N VAL A 812 3.88 -14.35 -40.45
CA VAL A 812 4.93 -14.14 -41.45
C VAL A 812 5.21 -12.64 -41.69
N ASN A 813 4.22 -11.77 -41.49
CA ASN A 813 4.37 -10.33 -41.70
C ASN A 813 5.26 -9.70 -40.63
N ILE A 814 5.07 -10.11 -39.37
CA ILE A 814 5.90 -9.63 -38.24
C ILE A 814 7.14 -10.50 -38.00
N GLN A 815 7.23 -11.64 -38.70
CA GLN A 815 8.28 -12.66 -38.57
C GLN A 815 8.46 -13.13 -37.11
N ASN A 816 7.36 -13.25 -36.38
CA ASN A 816 7.35 -13.57 -34.95
C ASN A 816 6.05 -14.27 -34.56
N TRP A 817 6.01 -14.84 -33.35
CA TRP A 817 4.80 -15.35 -32.74
C TRP A 817 3.96 -14.21 -32.19
N LEU A 818 2.65 -14.24 -32.45
CA LEU A 818 1.68 -13.28 -31.95
C LEU A 818 1.65 -13.30 -30.42
N ASP A 819 1.66 -12.10 -29.82
CA ASP A 819 1.44 -11.93 -28.39
C ASP A 819 -0.07 -11.79 -28.13
N VAL A 820 -0.68 -12.87 -27.68
CA VAL A 820 -2.13 -12.94 -27.41
C VAL A 820 -2.60 -12.02 -26.28
N ARG A 821 -1.68 -11.33 -25.58
CA ARG A 821 -1.99 -10.35 -24.53
C ARG A 821 -2.28 -8.95 -25.09
N CYS A 822 -1.78 -8.64 -26.28
CA CYS A 822 -1.95 -7.33 -26.91
C CYS A 822 -3.25 -7.34 -27.72
N GLY A 823 -4.22 -6.48 -27.37
CA GLY A 823 -5.38 -6.23 -28.22
C GLY A 823 -5.15 -5.00 -29.08
N SER A 824 -5.16 -5.14 -30.42
CA SER A 824 -5.22 -4.06 -31.42
C SER A 824 -4.47 -2.78 -31.05
N SER A 825 -3.18 -2.92 -30.68
CA SER A 825 -2.25 -1.82 -30.37
C SER A 825 -0.96 -1.99 -31.18
N ASP A 826 -0.13 -0.95 -31.28
CA ASP A 826 1.09 -0.93 -32.10
C ASP A 826 2.13 -2.04 -31.76
N GLU A 827 2.05 -2.67 -30.58
CA GLU A 827 2.82 -3.88 -30.23
C GLU A 827 2.48 -5.10 -31.10
N GLU A 828 1.30 -5.13 -31.74
CA GLU A 828 0.92 -6.14 -32.75
C GLU A 828 1.92 -6.19 -33.91
N GLN A 829 2.61 -5.08 -34.22
CA GLN A 829 3.51 -5.03 -35.39
C GLN A 829 4.88 -5.68 -35.16
N ILE A 830 5.32 -5.85 -33.90
CA ILE A 830 6.64 -6.43 -33.56
C ILE A 830 6.48 -7.81 -32.92
N GLY A 831 5.46 -8.02 -32.08
CA GLY A 831 5.34 -9.20 -31.22
C GLY A 831 6.37 -9.22 -30.08
N ALA A 832 6.19 -10.12 -29.11
CA ALA A 832 7.05 -10.16 -27.93
C ALA A 832 8.49 -10.64 -28.25
N VAL A 833 9.49 -10.01 -27.62
CA VAL A 833 10.92 -10.33 -27.77
C VAL A 833 11.62 -10.29 -26.41
N ALA A 834 11.43 -11.35 -25.64
CA ALA A 834 12.02 -11.54 -24.30
C ALA A 834 12.16 -13.04 -23.97
N TRP A 835 12.82 -13.35 -22.86
CA TRP A 835 12.87 -14.72 -22.31
C TRP A 835 11.47 -15.17 -21.87
N CYS A 836 10.72 -14.34 -21.15
CA CYS A 836 9.39 -14.73 -20.65
C CYS A 836 8.37 -14.94 -21.78
N HIS A 837 8.33 -14.01 -22.74
CA HIS A 837 7.34 -13.99 -23.82
C HIS A 837 8.01 -13.74 -25.18
N GLY A 838 7.63 -14.58 -26.16
CA GLY A 838 8.01 -14.43 -27.56
C GLY A 838 9.37 -15.01 -27.94
N ALA A 839 10.03 -14.37 -28.91
CA ALA A 839 11.14 -14.97 -29.66
C ALA A 839 12.30 -15.49 -28.79
N GLY A 840 12.71 -14.76 -27.75
CA GLY A 840 13.82 -15.16 -26.88
C GLY A 840 13.55 -16.47 -26.14
N GLY A 841 12.40 -16.57 -25.47
CA GLY A 841 11.98 -17.79 -24.77
C GLY A 841 11.77 -18.98 -25.70
N ILE A 842 11.20 -18.74 -26.89
CA ILE A 842 11.01 -19.79 -27.89
C ILE A 842 12.37 -20.29 -28.38
N LEU A 843 13.32 -19.39 -28.66
CA LEU A 843 14.65 -19.74 -29.13
C LEU A 843 15.36 -20.71 -28.17
N ILE A 844 15.45 -20.36 -26.87
CA ILE A 844 16.13 -21.21 -25.89
C ILE A 844 15.40 -22.54 -25.67
N SER A 845 14.06 -22.55 -25.70
CA SER A 845 13.27 -23.79 -25.66
C SER A 845 13.59 -24.70 -26.84
N ARG A 846 13.72 -24.15 -28.05
CA ARG A 846 14.00 -24.92 -29.26
C ARG A 846 15.44 -25.43 -29.31
N ILE A 847 16.42 -24.65 -28.86
CA ILE A 847 17.81 -25.12 -28.69
C ILE A 847 17.83 -26.34 -27.76
N TYR A 848 17.16 -26.23 -26.61
CA TYR A 848 17.05 -27.31 -25.64
C TYR A 848 16.43 -28.57 -26.25
N CYS A 849 15.26 -28.43 -26.89
CA CYS A 849 14.55 -29.56 -27.49
C CYS A 849 15.33 -30.18 -28.65
N ASN A 850 16.00 -29.37 -29.49
CA ASN A 850 16.79 -29.85 -30.62
C ASN A 850 17.97 -30.73 -30.18
N ALA A 851 18.61 -30.40 -29.05
CA ALA A 851 19.67 -31.21 -28.47
C ALA A 851 19.19 -32.59 -27.93
N LEU A 852 17.87 -32.78 -27.79
CA LEU A 852 17.28 -33.99 -27.21
C LEU A 852 16.67 -34.94 -28.24
N VAL A 853 16.38 -34.48 -29.46
CA VAL A 853 15.69 -35.28 -30.49
C VAL A 853 16.65 -35.80 -31.54
N ASP A 854 16.48 -37.08 -31.90
CA ASP A 854 17.18 -37.72 -33.04
C ASP A 854 16.27 -37.85 -34.28
N ASP A 855 14.97 -37.66 -34.12
CA ASP A 855 13.96 -37.75 -35.19
C ASP A 855 14.16 -36.60 -36.19
N GLU A 856 14.44 -36.93 -37.47
CA GLU A 856 14.75 -35.93 -38.50
C GLU A 856 13.64 -34.90 -38.73
N MET A 857 12.38 -35.30 -38.56
CA MET A 857 11.25 -34.38 -38.75
C MET A 857 11.21 -33.34 -37.62
N TRP A 858 11.42 -33.77 -36.37
CA TRP A 858 11.52 -32.85 -35.23
C TRP A 858 12.76 -31.96 -35.30
N LYS A 859 13.93 -32.49 -35.72
CA LYS A 859 15.13 -31.67 -35.95
C LYS A 859 14.86 -30.54 -36.94
N LYS A 860 14.32 -30.86 -38.12
CA LYS A 860 14.00 -29.85 -39.15
C LYS A 860 13.02 -28.78 -38.65
N ARG A 861 12.02 -29.18 -37.84
CA ARG A 861 11.07 -28.23 -37.24
C ARG A 861 11.75 -27.30 -36.25
N PHE A 862 12.57 -27.84 -35.35
CA PHE A 862 13.27 -27.02 -34.37
C PHE A 862 14.34 -26.13 -34.99
N GLU A 863 15.10 -26.60 -35.98
CA GLU A 863 16.05 -25.77 -36.74
C GLU A 863 15.35 -24.60 -37.45
N LYS A 864 14.17 -24.84 -38.03
CA LYS A 864 13.33 -23.78 -38.63
C LYS A 864 12.90 -22.75 -37.58
N ASP A 865 12.41 -23.20 -36.42
CA ASP A 865 11.96 -22.30 -35.35
C ASP A 865 13.15 -21.54 -34.71
N ILE A 866 14.30 -22.19 -34.53
CA ILE A 866 15.55 -21.57 -34.08
C ILE A 866 15.94 -20.44 -35.03
N SER A 867 15.99 -20.70 -36.34
CA SER A 867 16.32 -19.68 -37.34
C SER A 867 15.37 -18.47 -37.28
N ARG A 868 14.06 -18.72 -37.23
CA ARG A 868 13.04 -17.66 -37.12
C ARG A 868 13.21 -16.81 -35.85
N ALA A 869 13.35 -17.47 -34.70
CA ALA A 869 13.44 -16.80 -33.42
C ALA A 869 14.79 -16.05 -33.25
N TYR A 870 15.89 -16.62 -33.75
CA TYR A 870 17.20 -15.97 -33.80
C TYR A 870 17.16 -14.69 -34.64
N GLU A 871 16.64 -14.72 -35.87
CA GLU A 871 16.56 -13.54 -36.73
C GLU A 871 15.74 -12.42 -36.09
N LYS A 872 14.63 -12.77 -35.41
CA LYS A 872 13.82 -11.79 -34.70
C LYS A 872 14.57 -11.21 -33.49
N LEU A 873 15.16 -12.06 -32.64
CA LEU A 873 15.88 -11.62 -31.45
C LEU A 873 17.09 -10.76 -31.82
N LYS A 874 17.84 -11.13 -32.87
CA LYS A 874 18.99 -10.38 -33.38
C LYS A 874 18.64 -8.95 -33.80
N ARG A 875 17.43 -8.73 -34.33
CA ARG A 875 16.94 -7.41 -34.75
C ARG A 875 16.28 -6.60 -33.65
N TYR A 876 15.87 -7.22 -32.54
CA TYR A 876 15.03 -6.59 -31.51
C TYR A 876 15.49 -6.90 -30.07
N TRP A 877 16.77 -7.23 -29.86
CA TRP A 877 17.30 -7.56 -28.54
C TRP A 877 17.31 -6.37 -27.57
N LYS A 878 17.37 -5.14 -28.10
CA LYS A 878 17.46 -3.91 -27.30
C LYS A 878 16.12 -3.53 -26.67
N ARG A 879 16.16 -3.23 -25.38
CA ARG A 879 15.01 -2.84 -24.54
C ARG A 879 15.38 -1.72 -23.58
N ASP A 880 14.39 -1.12 -22.92
CA ASP A 880 14.66 -0.13 -21.85
C ASP A 880 15.16 -0.81 -20.56
N SER A 881 14.61 -1.99 -20.24
CA SER A 881 15.06 -2.83 -19.13
C SER A 881 16.40 -3.51 -19.42
N TRP A 882 17.21 -3.66 -18.39
CA TRP A 882 18.44 -4.47 -18.41
C TRP A 882 18.28 -5.86 -17.77
N SER A 883 17.10 -6.19 -17.24
CA SER A 883 16.84 -7.46 -16.53
C SER A 883 17.06 -8.72 -17.38
N LEU A 884 17.14 -9.89 -16.72
CA LEU A 884 17.29 -11.18 -17.40
C LEU A 884 15.99 -11.70 -18.03
N CYS A 885 14.84 -11.40 -17.43
CA CYS A 885 13.55 -11.92 -17.86
C CYS A 885 13.06 -11.25 -19.15
N HIS A 886 13.22 -9.93 -19.24
CA HIS A 886 12.70 -9.11 -20.33
C HIS A 886 13.53 -7.86 -20.54
N GLY A 887 14.85 -7.99 -20.49
CA GLY A 887 15.78 -6.89 -20.72
C GLY A 887 16.95 -7.27 -21.61
N ILE A 888 17.86 -6.30 -21.79
CA ILE A 888 19.04 -6.42 -22.62
C ILE A 888 19.90 -7.63 -22.21
N CYS A 889 20.22 -7.80 -20.93
CA CYS A 889 21.11 -8.87 -20.48
C CYS A 889 20.54 -10.26 -20.81
N GLY A 890 19.23 -10.47 -20.61
CA GLY A 890 18.58 -11.73 -20.95
C GLY A 890 18.65 -12.06 -22.45
N ASN A 891 18.32 -11.07 -23.29
CA ASN A 891 18.33 -11.25 -24.74
C ASN A 891 19.74 -11.52 -25.28
N LEU A 892 20.75 -10.79 -24.80
CA LEU A 892 22.15 -11.02 -25.18
C LEU A 892 22.67 -12.36 -24.71
N TRP A 893 22.32 -12.79 -23.50
CA TRP A 893 22.70 -14.11 -23.01
C TRP A 893 22.17 -15.21 -23.93
N ILE A 894 20.92 -15.12 -24.36
CA ILE A 894 20.32 -16.11 -25.27
C ILE A 894 21.05 -16.10 -26.63
N LEU A 895 21.36 -14.92 -27.18
CA LEU A 895 22.08 -14.82 -28.45
C LEU A 895 23.48 -15.45 -28.38
N ASN A 896 24.19 -15.27 -27.26
CA ASN A 896 25.52 -15.83 -27.02
C ASN A 896 25.54 -17.37 -26.94
N GLN A 897 24.39 -18.05 -26.90
CA GLN A 897 24.35 -19.53 -26.93
C GLN A 897 24.37 -20.13 -28.35
N ILE A 898 24.11 -19.33 -29.38
CA ILE A 898 24.00 -19.82 -30.77
C ILE A 898 25.20 -19.41 -31.59
N ASP A 899 25.54 -18.14 -31.49
CA ASP A 899 26.65 -17.52 -32.17
C ASP A 899 27.54 -16.95 -31.06
N GLU A 900 28.86 -16.97 -31.25
CA GLU A 900 29.71 -16.05 -30.49
C GLU A 900 29.35 -14.66 -31.01
N PHE A 901 28.25 -14.12 -30.51
CA PHE A 901 27.80 -12.76 -30.73
C PHE A 901 28.75 -11.82 -29.96
N MET A 902 30.04 -11.95 -30.28
CA MET A 902 31.17 -11.25 -29.73
C MET A 902 30.98 -9.76 -30.00
N ASP A 903 31.11 -8.98 -28.93
CA ASP A 903 31.21 -7.53 -28.94
C ASP A 903 30.03 -6.78 -29.58
N ILE A 904 28.78 -7.07 -29.14
CA ILE A 904 27.84 -5.93 -29.02
C ILE A 904 28.42 -5.03 -27.93
N ASN A 905 29.23 -4.07 -28.38
CA ASN A 905 29.66 -2.93 -27.60
C ASN A 905 28.42 -2.12 -27.26
N ILE A 906 27.81 -2.42 -26.11
CA ILE A 906 26.74 -1.59 -25.57
C ILE A 906 27.39 -0.26 -25.18
N ASN A 907 27.33 0.71 -26.09
CA ASN A 907 27.81 2.08 -25.87
C ASN A 907 26.85 2.89 -24.99
N GLU A 908 26.17 2.23 -24.06
CA GLU A 908 25.13 2.81 -23.23
C GLU A 908 25.38 2.47 -21.76
N CYS A 909 25.05 3.41 -20.91
CA CYS A 909 25.10 3.24 -19.47
C CYS A 909 23.92 2.39 -19.01
N ILE A 910 24.11 1.60 -17.95
CA ILE A 910 23.04 0.84 -17.33
C ILE A 910 22.00 1.84 -16.80
N LYS A 911 20.75 1.61 -17.16
CA LYS A 911 19.58 2.35 -16.67
C LYS A 911 18.63 1.33 -16.07
N LEU A 912 18.13 1.63 -14.87
CA LEU A 912 17.10 0.85 -14.23
C LEU A 912 15.77 1.53 -14.50
N LEU A 913 14.77 0.76 -14.91
CA LEU A 913 13.39 1.25 -14.92
C LEU A 913 12.92 1.54 -13.48
N PRO A 914 11.91 2.39 -13.27
CA PRO A 914 11.44 2.74 -11.92
C PRO A 914 11.14 1.54 -11.01
N GLN A 915 10.54 0.48 -11.56
CA GLN A 915 10.25 -0.79 -10.87
C GLN A 915 11.49 -1.63 -10.56
N GLU A 916 12.61 -1.36 -11.21
CA GLU A 916 13.89 -2.05 -11.01
C GLU A 916 14.78 -1.32 -9.99
N ILE A 917 14.51 -0.03 -9.72
CA ILE A 917 15.33 0.79 -8.82
C ILE A 917 15.50 0.11 -7.46
N LEU A 918 14.42 -0.37 -6.84
CA LEU A 918 14.45 -1.04 -5.53
C LEU A 918 14.43 -2.57 -5.64
N ASN A 919 14.64 -3.15 -6.82
CA ASN A 919 14.49 -4.59 -7.00
C ASN A 919 15.84 -5.28 -7.23
N PRO A 920 16.45 -5.90 -6.21
CA PRO A 920 17.65 -6.73 -6.38
C PRO A 920 17.37 -8.12 -6.96
N GLY A 921 16.12 -8.44 -7.31
CA GLY A 921 15.71 -9.75 -7.80
C GLY A 921 16.55 -10.28 -8.96
N PHE A 922 16.68 -11.61 -9.03
CA PHE A 922 17.56 -12.29 -9.98
C PHE A 922 17.07 -12.16 -11.43
N MET A 923 15.80 -12.42 -11.72
CA MET A 923 15.28 -12.40 -13.09
C MET A 923 14.75 -11.04 -13.52
N ASN A 924 14.18 -10.26 -12.61
CA ASN A 924 13.46 -9.01 -12.91
C ASN A 924 14.06 -7.76 -12.28
N GLY A 925 15.28 -7.86 -11.76
CA GLY A 925 15.95 -6.80 -11.00
C GLY A 925 17.41 -6.64 -11.36
N TYR A 926 18.10 -5.75 -10.65
CA TYR A 926 19.51 -5.46 -10.91
C TYR A 926 20.46 -6.58 -10.45
N GLY A 927 20.00 -7.53 -9.62
CA GLY A 927 20.79 -8.71 -9.25
C GLY A 927 21.14 -9.58 -10.46
N GLY A 928 20.21 -9.74 -11.40
CA GLY A 928 20.45 -10.43 -12.67
C GLY A 928 21.42 -9.71 -13.59
N ILE A 929 21.39 -8.38 -13.59
CA ILE A 929 22.33 -7.55 -14.35
C ILE A 929 23.75 -7.79 -13.84
N ILE A 930 23.94 -7.73 -12.52
CA ILE A 930 25.24 -8.02 -11.89
C ILE A 930 25.69 -9.44 -12.27
N TYR A 931 24.81 -10.44 -12.10
CA TYR A 931 25.14 -11.84 -12.39
C TYR A 931 25.58 -12.06 -13.85
N TYR A 932 24.88 -11.47 -14.83
CA TYR A 932 25.26 -11.52 -16.24
C TYR A 932 26.65 -10.91 -16.49
N CYS A 933 26.92 -9.74 -15.91
CA CYS A 933 28.19 -9.03 -16.12
C CYS A 933 29.38 -9.78 -15.52
N LEU A 934 29.18 -10.44 -14.38
CA LEU A 934 30.19 -11.33 -13.79
C LEU A 934 30.48 -12.51 -14.73
N MET A 935 29.44 -13.18 -15.23
CA MET A 935 29.60 -14.32 -16.15
C MET A 935 30.30 -13.95 -17.46
N ASP A 936 29.96 -12.81 -18.06
CA ASP A 936 30.62 -12.30 -19.28
C ASP A 936 32.12 -12.04 -19.04
N THR A 937 32.50 -11.63 -17.82
CA THR A 937 33.90 -11.39 -17.46
C THR A 937 34.69 -12.70 -17.35
N ILE A 938 34.14 -13.76 -16.73
CA ILE A 938 34.81 -15.08 -16.63
C ILE A 938 35.07 -15.68 -18.00
N ASN A 939 34.07 -15.68 -18.88
CA ASN A 939 34.19 -16.28 -20.20
C ASN A 939 35.30 -15.62 -21.05
N LYS A 940 35.62 -14.35 -20.79
CA LYS A 940 36.70 -13.59 -21.46
C LYS A 940 38.11 -13.84 -20.91
N TYR A 941 38.24 -14.43 -19.72
CA TYR A 941 39.56 -14.80 -19.15
C TYR A 941 39.91 -16.28 -19.38
N GLU A 942 38.91 -17.13 -19.68
CA GLU A 942 39.10 -18.55 -20.01
C GLU A 942 39.24 -18.81 -21.54
N SER A 943 38.81 -17.86 -22.39
CA SER A 943 39.08 -17.80 -23.84
C SER A 943 40.38 -17.10 -24.15
#